data_AF-A0A7Y3N525-F1
#
_entry.id   AF-A0A7Y3N525-F1
#
_cell.length_a   1.000
_cell.length_b   1.000
_cell.length_c   1.000
_cell.angle_alpha   90.00
_cell.angle_beta   90.00
_cell.angle_gamma   90.00
#
_symmetry.space_group_name_H-M   'P 1'
#
loop_
_entity.id
_entity.type
_entity.pdbx_description
1 polymer ?
#
loop_
_entity_poly.entity_id
_entity_poly.type
_entity_poly.pdbx_seq_one_letter_code
_entity_poly.pdbx_strand_id
1 'polypeptide(L)'
;MIRFFTNFCDHAQQILNSNEISGFDGIVYNRREFRSPFHQSLDLCLSDPEKVQIIVESYESHLQGCLSIEERVVVEKWILQNVSLLGSLSFFAVWEEHPSLELQKILETYPKQIQAFLHPIHDFQKAQLEESAKDASKIFHIVIITTGGGGGHKNHAEGIAQILQKFPHRYRVTVIDVAPILKKSDAIYLMTGRLNSEEVYDQVFQQHKEIELAHRLWALNRELRRFIPDCTLRDLKKVIRPLHADLIISTCHFLPRDLEVGASLGVPIRFAHCDYELSWALMPLIYTANSQLVKLWLPDSDPELLTSISSQLKTELMNGLEFEHNPIEIDLRFGSRISQAIEYPGYATRSSYKREYDPVEIQKIRKRLYIKPDQVVIPIQMGRQGVANIFAIVKILNESISIDYGCNIILPIFCGKNTLLRKQLTNYLVKSTRHPQIQFRVLSEVSQELSADYMKVSRAEVIKPGGATTAEAGKMGLFALIIVDSSHNWEGCNKNWLVRRNLGIHVENMESLPKILQAVVKTKASRAVEVIDAETEIPKLVDKAVTQSRIFQVSRLTSEITQLDHHEYFSSKLLQFIEAFPFEEYRVYSIPEEGSFYLDSIGDWIKDRLRQGENCELQIKALLQKYCKPGSHVIDVGAHIGIHSMRMARFVGPEGKVSSFEPQPKTVRELIMNRRRNGHTNMQIFPVALGNANGSVELSPLLEGNEGGTSIGKGGSGYFAPLRTLDSFQFSDVSLMKVDVELMEDAFLEGAKNTIIRNKPVILIEIMAGHDHAVATGEIRQRIDNTIHFLEQLGYVVERIHDCDYIAIPQVIKSKL
;
A
#
# COMPACT_ATOMS: atom_id res chain seq x y z
N MET A 1 28.22 34.61 3.37
CA MET A 1 27.53 33.50 4.04
C MET A 1 27.39 33.75 5.52
N ILE A 2 28.47 33.89 6.30
CA ILE A 2 28.42 34.11 7.76
C ILE A 2 27.44 35.23 8.16
N ARG A 3 27.52 36.43 7.58
CA ARG A 3 26.60 37.54 7.89
C ARG A 3 25.14 37.27 7.51
N PHE A 4 24.91 36.52 6.44
CA PHE A 4 23.57 36.07 6.05
C PHE A 4 23.06 35.01 7.03
N PHE A 5 23.95 34.13 7.50
CA PHE A 5 23.64 33.07 8.45
C PHE A 5 23.40 33.61 9.85
N THR A 6 24.19 34.59 10.32
CA THR A 6 23.95 35.28 11.59
C THR A 6 22.61 35.98 11.56
N ASN A 7 22.33 36.79 10.53
CA ASN A 7 21.03 37.44 10.39
C ASN A 7 19.88 36.43 10.23
N PHE A 8 20.11 35.30 9.56
CA PHE A 8 19.12 34.24 9.39
C PHE A 8 18.88 33.47 10.70
N CYS A 9 19.93 33.19 11.49
CA CYS A 9 19.82 32.57 12.81
C CYS A 9 19.16 33.53 13.79
N ASP A 10 19.53 34.80 13.80
CA ASP A 10 18.90 35.82 14.63
C ASP A 10 17.42 35.99 14.26
N HIS A 11 17.10 35.98 12.95
CA HIS A 11 15.73 36.00 12.47
C HIS A 11 14.98 34.71 12.84
N ALA A 12 15.56 33.53 12.61
CA ALA A 12 15.01 32.22 12.99
C ALA A 12 14.79 32.11 14.51
N GLN A 13 15.66 32.72 15.31
CA GLN A 13 15.57 32.70 16.76
C GLN A 13 14.54 33.72 17.27
N GLN A 14 14.42 34.90 16.63
CA GLN A 14 13.28 35.80 16.81
C GLN A 14 11.95 35.12 16.40
N ILE A 15 11.97 34.29 15.36
CA ILE A 15 10.82 33.53 14.86
C ILE A 15 10.40 32.41 15.82
N LEU A 16 11.36 31.61 16.32
CA LEU A 16 11.10 30.58 17.33
C LEU A 16 10.56 31.19 18.64
N ASN A 17 10.89 32.46 18.89
CA ASN A 17 10.41 33.25 20.03
C ASN A 17 9.12 34.05 19.74
N SER A 18 8.58 34.01 18.51
CA SER A 18 7.39 34.77 18.08
C SER A 18 6.19 33.84 17.82
N ASN A 19 4.98 34.34 18.07
CA ASN A 19 3.74 33.62 17.75
C ASN A 19 3.24 33.90 16.32
N GLU A 20 3.92 34.74 15.56
CA GLU A 20 3.60 35.03 14.16
C GLU A 20 4.89 35.15 13.35
N ILE A 21 4.86 34.67 12.12
CA ILE A 21 5.98 34.63 11.19
C ILE A 21 5.58 35.40 9.94
N SER A 22 6.28 36.48 9.61
CA SER A 22 6.15 37.08 8.28
C SER A 22 7.13 36.40 7.34
N GLY A 23 6.62 35.72 6.31
CA GLY A 23 7.44 35.19 5.23
C GLY A 23 8.06 36.32 4.40
N PHE A 24 9.11 36.00 3.65
CA PHE A 24 9.73 36.97 2.72
C PHE A 24 8.79 37.39 1.57
N ASP A 25 7.71 36.65 1.36
CA ASP A 25 6.59 36.95 0.48
C ASP A 25 5.58 37.94 1.08
N GLY A 26 5.79 38.40 2.31
CA GLY A 26 4.88 39.28 3.05
C GLY A 26 3.66 38.57 3.64
N ILE A 27 3.58 37.24 3.50
CA ILE A 27 2.50 36.45 4.10
C ILE A 27 2.81 36.24 5.58
N VAL A 28 1.88 36.63 6.44
CA VAL A 28 1.98 36.38 7.88
C VAL A 28 1.39 35.01 8.19
N TYR A 29 2.26 34.07 8.54
CA TYR A 29 1.94 32.76 9.06
C TYR A 29 1.90 32.84 10.58
N ASN A 30 0.72 32.73 11.17
CA ASN A 30 0.64 32.60 12.62
C ASN A 30 1.30 31.27 13.00
N ARG A 31 2.04 31.27 14.12
CA ARG A 31 2.35 30.04 14.84
C ARG A 31 1.05 29.28 14.89
N ARG A 32 1.10 28.02 14.46
CA ARG A 32 -0.01 27.15 14.79
C ARG A 32 -0.01 27.10 16.30
N GLU A 33 -0.92 27.87 16.92
CA GLU A 33 -1.55 27.41 18.12
C GLU A 33 -2.18 26.10 17.72
N PHE A 34 -1.45 25.04 18.01
CA PHE A 34 -1.94 23.98 18.84
C PHE A 34 -3.03 24.52 19.78
N ARG A 35 -4.27 24.64 19.27
CA ARG A 35 -5.39 25.42 19.86
C ARG A 35 -5.93 24.84 21.17
N SER A 36 -5.20 23.93 21.79
CA SER A 36 -5.57 23.34 23.06
C SER A 36 -4.29 23.02 23.86
N PRO A 37 -4.37 23.03 25.21
CA PRO A 37 -3.31 22.52 26.08
C PRO A 37 -2.79 21.15 25.64
N PHE A 38 -3.68 20.31 25.08
CA PHE A 38 -3.40 19.03 24.42
C PHE A 38 -2.31 19.06 23.35
N HIS A 39 -2.06 20.21 22.74
CA HIS A 39 -1.43 20.35 21.44
C HIS A 39 0.00 20.93 21.68
N GLN A 40 0.18 21.76 22.74
CA GLN A 40 1.46 22.03 23.40
C GLN A 40 1.94 20.84 24.26
N SER A 41 1.03 20.12 24.92
CA SER A 41 1.34 18.86 25.60
C SER A 41 1.70 17.76 24.59
N LEU A 42 1.08 17.70 23.41
CA LEU A 42 1.50 16.80 22.33
C LEU A 42 2.94 17.10 21.89
N ASP A 43 3.33 18.37 21.71
CA ASP A 43 4.69 18.69 21.24
C ASP A 43 5.78 18.38 22.30
N LEU A 44 5.43 18.40 23.61
CA LEU A 44 6.27 18.00 24.74
C LEU A 44 6.24 16.48 25.03
N CYS A 45 5.11 15.81 24.76
CA CYS A 45 4.93 14.37 24.93
C CYS A 45 5.42 13.57 23.70
N LEU A 46 5.38 14.13 22.50
CA LEU A 46 5.90 13.52 21.26
C LEU A 46 7.44 13.67 21.13
N SER A 47 8.06 14.41 22.04
CA SER A 47 9.51 14.43 22.25
C SER A 47 10.00 13.42 23.30
N ASP A 48 9.08 12.70 23.96
CA ASP A 48 9.35 11.81 25.09
C ASP A 48 8.56 10.48 24.95
N PRO A 49 9.20 9.38 24.50
CA PRO A 49 8.53 8.15 24.07
C PRO A 49 7.57 7.51 25.08
N GLU A 50 7.85 7.62 26.38
CA GLU A 50 6.98 7.08 27.44
C GLU A 50 5.62 7.81 27.53
N LYS A 51 5.54 9.06 27.09
CA LYS A 51 4.29 9.84 27.14
C LYS A 51 3.40 9.65 25.91
N VAL A 52 3.98 9.18 24.79
CA VAL A 52 3.22 8.75 23.60
C VAL A 52 2.36 7.53 23.93
N GLN A 53 2.91 6.62 24.74
CA GLN A 53 2.21 5.46 25.28
C GLN A 53 0.97 5.86 26.09
N ILE A 54 1.12 6.80 27.03
CA ILE A 54 0.04 7.27 27.90
C ILE A 54 -1.08 7.97 27.09
N ILE A 55 -0.75 8.59 25.95
CA ILE A 55 -1.74 9.22 25.05
C ILE A 55 -2.55 8.18 24.27
N VAL A 56 -1.92 7.10 23.80
CA VAL A 56 -2.63 5.97 23.16
C VAL A 56 -3.46 5.24 24.20
N GLU A 57 -2.89 4.97 25.38
CA GLU A 57 -3.59 4.32 26.49
C GLU A 57 -4.72 5.19 27.06
N SER A 58 -4.61 6.52 27.07
CA SER A 58 -5.73 7.42 27.38
C SER A 58 -6.65 7.68 26.17
N TYR A 59 -6.26 7.39 24.94
CA TYR A 59 -7.20 7.38 23.82
C TYR A 59 -8.06 6.12 23.82
N GLU A 60 -7.46 4.97 24.17
CA GLU A 60 -8.06 3.63 24.22
C GLU A 60 -8.68 3.27 25.57
N SER A 61 -8.21 3.91 26.65
CA SER A 61 -8.83 3.84 27.98
C SER A 61 -9.64 5.06 28.36
N HIS A 62 -9.35 6.30 27.79
CA HIS A 62 -9.94 7.67 28.01
C HIS A 62 -10.79 8.48 26.93
N LEU A 63 -10.78 8.21 25.61
CA LEU A 63 -11.62 8.87 24.58
C LEU A 63 -12.32 8.00 23.53
N GLN A 64 -11.90 6.78 23.23
CA GLN A 64 -12.41 6.00 22.09
C GLN A 64 -13.93 5.83 22.16
N GLY A 65 -14.52 5.54 23.31
CA GLY A 65 -15.94 5.18 23.39
C GLY A 65 -16.95 6.35 23.26
N CYS A 66 -16.52 7.62 23.13
CA CYS A 66 -17.35 8.86 22.96
C CYS A 66 -17.89 8.91 21.60
N LEU A 67 -16.94 8.59 20.75
CA LEU A 67 -16.82 9.13 19.45
C LEU A 67 -17.64 8.11 18.68
N SER A 68 -18.44 8.55 17.72
CA SER A 68 -19.07 7.57 16.84
C SER A 68 -17.98 6.82 16.06
N ILE A 69 -18.26 5.62 15.56
CA ILE A 69 -17.25 4.76 14.92
C ILE A 69 -16.58 5.47 13.74
N GLU A 70 -17.30 6.33 13.01
CA GLU A 70 -16.74 7.15 11.93
C GLU A 70 -15.77 8.22 12.46
N GLU A 71 -16.08 8.82 13.60
CA GLU A 71 -15.29 9.83 14.30
C GLU A 71 -14.04 9.23 14.98
N ARG A 72 -14.13 7.98 15.49
CA ARG A 72 -12.98 7.17 15.94
C ARG A 72 -12.05 6.86 14.81
N VAL A 73 -12.58 6.38 13.68
CA VAL A 73 -11.77 6.00 12.52
C VAL A 73 -11.03 7.19 11.92
N VAL A 74 -11.49 8.45 12.06
CA VAL A 74 -10.64 9.61 11.68
C VAL A 74 -9.62 9.98 12.75
N VAL A 75 -9.95 9.88 14.04
CA VAL A 75 -9.01 10.17 15.13
C VAL A 75 -7.90 9.10 15.21
N GLU A 76 -8.23 7.81 15.07
CA GLU A 76 -7.30 6.68 14.98
C GLU A 76 -6.48 6.72 13.69
N LYS A 77 -7.09 7.04 12.55
CA LYS A 77 -6.35 7.18 11.28
C LYS A 77 -5.46 8.41 11.30
N TRP A 78 -5.79 9.45 12.06
CA TRP A 78 -4.93 10.62 12.31
C TRP A 78 -3.80 10.30 13.31
N ILE A 79 -4.06 9.54 14.38
CA ILE A 79 -3.02 9.01 15.29
C ILE A 79 -2.06 8.09 14.49
N LEU A 80 -2.58 7.14 13.71
CA LEU A 80 -1.80 6.22 12.88
C LEU A 80 -1.07 6.91 11.71
N GLN A 81 -1.64 7.97 11.11
CA GLN A 81 -0.97 8.77 10.07
C GLN A 81 0.21 9.60 10.61
N ASN A 82 0.23 9.91 11.91
CA ASN A 82 1.29 10.72 12.54
C ASN A 82 2.26 9.87 13.38
N VAL A 83 1.83 8.70 13.90
CA VAL A 83 2.69 7.65 14.47
C VAL A 83 3.53 6.99 13.37
N SER A 84 2.99 6.80 12.16
CA SER A 84 3.74 6.28 11.01
C SER A 84 4.79 7.25 10.42
N LEU A 85 4.79 8.52 10.86
CA LEU A 85 5.83 9.51 10.53
C LEU A 85 7.00 9.52 11.52
N LEU A 86 6.89 8.82 12.65
CA LEU A 86 7.90 8.77 13.71
C LEU A 86 8.62 7.43 13.68
N GLY A 87 9.63 7.35 12.82
CA GLY A 87 10.64 6.31 12.95
C GLY A 87 11.41 6.48 14.26
N SER A 88 11.18 5.61 15.24
CA SER A 88 12.26 5.06 16.06
C SER A 88 11.87 3.71 16.67
N LEU A 89 12.81 2.78 16.56
CA LEU A 89 12.82 1.46 17.19
C LEU A 89 12.76 1.57 18.73
N SER A 90 11.56 1.46 19.30
CA SER A 90 11.33 1.01 20.68
C SER A 90 9.83 0.86 20.87
N PHE A 91 9.26 -0.27 20.45
CA PHE A 91 7.80 -0.47 20.50
C PHE A 91 7.39 -1.82 21.08
N PHE A 92 8.23 -2.40 21.94
CA PHE A 92 7.91 -3.66 22.63
C PHE A 92 8.10 -3.63 24.16
N ALA A 93 8.41 -2.49 24.79
CA ALA A 93 8.81 -2.45 26.21
C ALA A 93 7.86 -1.72 27.18
N VAL A 94 6.81 -1.02 26.73
CA VAL A 94 6.07 -0.12 27.63
C VAL A 94 4.62 -0.59 27.90
N TRP A 95 4.13 -1.61 27.18
CA TRP A 95 2.76 -2.11 27.41
C TRP A 95 2.62 -3.03 28.64
N GLU A 96 3.72 -3.37 29.32
CA GLU A 96 3.65 -4.19 30.55
C GLU A 96 3.47 -3.38 31.84
N GLU A 97 3.49 -2.03 31.84
CA GLU A 97 3.60 -1.27 33.12
C GLU A 97 2.46 -0.28 33.52
N HIS A 98 1.46 0.09 32.69
CA HIS A 98 0.43 1.09 33.12
C HIS A 98 -1.04 0.78 32.73
N PRO A 99 -1.89 0.37 33.69
CA PRO A 99 -3.35 0.25 33.51
C PRO A 99 -4.12 1.35 34.28
N SER A 100 -5.13 2.04 33.68
CA SER A 100 -6.41 2.47 34.35
C SER A 100 -7.15 3.69 33.71
N LEU A 101 -8.52 3.70 33.69
CA LEU A 101 -9.33 4.87 34.18
C LEU A 101 -10.53 5.51 33.39
N GLU A 102 -10.30 6.66 32.80
CA GLU A 102 -11.14 7.77 32.32
C GLU A 102 -11.82 7.75 30.89
N LEU A 103 -12.11 6.63 30.15
CA LEU A 103 -12.71 6.69 28.74
C LEU A 103 -14.01 7.34 28.79
N GLN A 104 -14.82 6.60 29.50
CA GLN A 104 -16.22 6.81 29.68
C GLN A 104 -16.60 8.26 29.93
N LYS A 105 -15.73 9.06 30.55
CA LYS A 105 -16.01 10.48 30.78
C LYS A 105 -15.86 11.42 29.58
N ILE A 106 -14.90 11.22 28.69
CA ILE A 106 -14.79 12.09 27.52
C ILE A 106 -15.97 11.81 26.56
N LEU A 107 -16.58 10.63 26.76
CA LEU A 107 -17.59 10.01 25.91
C LEU A 107 -18.91 10.68 25.83
N GLU A 108 -19.35 11.00 27.01
CA GLU A 108 -20.65 11.57 27.23
C GLU A 108 -20.64 13.08 26.96
N THR A 109 -19.47 13.65 26.59
CA THR A 109 -19.22 15.10 26.70
C THR A 109 -19.15 15.87 25.35
N TYR A 110 -18.74 15.29 24.20
CA TYR A 110 -18.44 16.08 22.97
C TYR A 110 -18.83 15.48 21.58
N PRO A 111 -20.13 15.30 21.26
CA PRO A 111 -20.58 14.56 20.05
C PRO A 111 -20.74 15.36 18.73
N LYS A 112 -20.63 16.70 18.71
CA LYS A 112 -20.90 17.50 17.47
C LYS A 112 -19.66 17.94 16.70
N GLN A 113 -18.50 17.97 17.36
CA GLN A 113 -17.27 18.51 16.79
C GLN A 113 -16.56 17.55 15.83
N ILE A 114 -16.89 16.25 15.89
CA ILE A 114 -16.15 15.25 15.12
C ILE A 114 -16.92 14.88 13.83
N GLN A 115 -18.24 15.12 13.78
CA GLN A 115 -19.06 15.09 12.55
C GLN A 115 -18.58 16.10 11.49
N ALA A 116 -17.98 17.21 11.90
CA ALA A 116 -17.41 18.22 10.99
C ALA A 116 -16.03 17.82 10.41
N PHE A 117 -15.39 16.78 10.95
CA PHE A 117 -14.01 16.37 10.63
C PHE A 117 -13.93 15.37 9.45
N LEU A 118 -15.05 14.73 9.09
CA LEU A 118 -15.15 13.60 8.15
C LEU A 118 -15.50 13.96 6.69
N HIS A 119 -16.03 15.15 6.44
CA HIS A 119 -16.75 15.46 5.20
C HIS A 119 -15.92 15.67 3.89
N PRO A 120 -14.58 15.89 3.81
CA PRO A 120 -13.95 16.26 2.53
C PRO A 120 -13.44 15.13 1.61
N ILE A 121 -13.59 13.84 1.93
CA ILE A 121 -12.94 12.75 1.16
C ILE A 121 -13.87 12.13 0.09
N HIS A 122 -15.18 12.39 0.14
CA HIS A 122 -16.16 11.57 -0.57
C HIS A 122 -16.57 12.05 -1.99
N ASP A 123 -16.44 13.33 -2.34
CA ASP A 123 -17.11 13.84 -3.55
C ASP A 123 -16.28 13.74 -4.85
N PHE A 124 -14.99 13.40 -4.79
CA PHE A 124 -14.12 13.55 -5.97
C PHE A 124 -13.98 12.29 -6.86
N GLN A 125 -14.44 11.11 -6.43
CA GLN A 125 -14.20 9.85 -7.15
C GLN A 125 -15.28 9.48 -8.18
N LYS A 126 -16.41 10.18 -8.21
CA LYS A 126 -17.56 9.80 -9.04
C LYS A 126 -17.45 10.22 -10.52
N ALA A 127 -16.55 11.14 -10.89
CA ALA A 127 -16.64 11.82 -12.19
C ALA A 127 -15.63 11.39 -13.27
N GLN A 128 -14.72 10.43 -13.04
CA GLN A 128 -13.65 10.12 -14.02
C GLN A 128 -13.46 8.64 -14.38
N LEU A 129 -14.28 7.73 -13.86
CA LEU A 129 -14.03 6.29 -14.02
C LEU A 129 -14.96 5.59 -15.02
N GLU A 130 -16.04 6.23 -15.48
CA GLU A 130 -17.04 5.59 -16.36
C GLU A 130 -16.58 5.43 -17.83
N GLU A 131 -15.51 6.09 -18.28
CA GLU A 131 -15.09 6.04 -19.70
C GLU A 131 -13.95 5.05 -20.03
N SER A 132 -13.30 4.41 -19.04
CA SER A 132 -11.99 3.80 -19.28
C SER A 132 -11.94 2.29 -19.52
N ALA A 133 -13.05 1.56 -19.37
CA ALA A 133 -13.03 0.09 -19.25
C ALA A 133 -13.24 -0.69 -20.56
N LYS A 134 -13.17 -0.08 -21.76
CA LYS A 134 -13.55 -0.77 -23.01
C LYS A 134 -12.52 -0.86 -24.14
N ASP A 135 -11.28 -0.41 -23.99
CA ASP A 135 -10.40 -0.32 -25.17
C ASP A 135 -9.01 -0.95 -25.00
N ALA A 136 -8.78 -2.04 -25.75
CA ALA A 136 -7.47 -2.68 -25.92
C ALA A 136 -6.52 -1.84 -26.81
N SER A 137 -6.98 -0.70 -27.36
CA SER A 137 -6.17 0.28 -28.08
C SER A 137 -5.60 1.41 -27.19
N LYS A 138 -5.87 1.38 -25.87
CA LYS A 138 -5.56 2.51 -24.97
C LYS A 138 -4.08 2.57 -24.58
N ILE A 139 -3.43 3.68 -24.93
CA ILE A 139 -2.09 4.07 -24.48
C ILE A 139 -2.08 4.24 -22.95
N PHE A 140 -1.15 3.58 -22.25
CA PHE A 140 -1.01 3.73 -20.79
C PHE A 140 -0.27 5.03 -20.46
N HIS A 141 -0.83 5.85 -19.58
CA HIS A 141 -0.17 7.05 -19.09
C HIS A 141 0.62 6.75 -17.82
N ILE A 142 1.95 6.78 -17.92
CA ILE A 142 2.87 6.56 -16.81
C ILE A 142 3.39 7.91 -16.31
N VAL A 143 3.26 8.17 -15.01
CA VAL A 143 3.81 9.35 -14.37
C VAL A 143 5.03 8.96 -13.55
N ILE A 144 6.18 9.57 -13.84
CA ILE A 144 7.43 9.37 -13.10
C ILE A 144 7.67 10.58 -12.21
N ILE A 145 7.77 10.37 -10.90
CA ILE A 145 8.06 11.40 -9.90
C ILE A 145 9.55 11.30 -9.55
N THR A 146 10.26 12.42 -9.64
CA THR A 146 11.70 12.50 -9.31
C THR A 146 12.04 13.80 -8.59
N THR A 147 13.24 13.90 -8.02
CA THR A 147 13.82 15.14 -7.51
C THR A 147 15.05 15.56 -8.31
N GLY A 148 15.24 16.87 -8.52
CA GLY A 148 16.46 17.46 -9.05
C GLY A 148 17.62 17.61 -8.04
N GLY A 149 17.38 17.35 -6.75
CA GLY A 149 18.34 17.50 -5.65
C GLY A 149 19.45 16.43 -5.63
N GLY A 150 19.14 15.21 -6.08
CA GLY A 150 20.13 14.14 -6.28
C GLY A 150 20.24 13.76 -7.75
N GLY A 151 21.41 13.96 -8.37
CA GLY A 151 21.62 13.69 -9.81
C GLY A 151 21.26 12.25 -10.24
N GLY A 152 21.38 11.27 -9.34
CA GLY A 152 21.03 9.87 -9.59
C GLY A 152 19.54 9.65 -9.86
N HIS A 153 18.66 10.22 -9.05
CA HIS A 153 17.20 10.05 -9.18
C HIS A 153 16.68 10.51 -10.52
N LYS A 154 17.13 11.71 -10.92
CA LYS A 154 16.73 12.32 -12.19
C LYS A 154 17.26 11.51 -13.38
N ASN A 155 18.52 11.09 -13.35
CA ASN A 155 19.11 10.28 -14.42
C ASN A 155 18.39 8.93 -14.57
N HIS A 156 18.02 8.30 -13.46
CA HIS A 156 17.26 7.05 -13.47
C HIS A 156 15.85 7.25 -14.03
N ALA A 157 15.14 8.30 -13.60
CA ALA A 157 13.83 8.67 -14.12
C ALA A 157 13.86 8.94 -15.63
N GLU A 158 14.87 9.66 -16.10
CA GLU A 158 15.11 9.91 -17.54
C GLU A 158 15.41 8.62 -18.29
N GLY A 159 16.19 7.70 -17.71
CA GLY A 159 16.45 6.37 -18.27
C GLY A 159 15.17 5.56 -18.46
N ILE A 160 14.32 5.46 -17.41
CA ILE A 160 13.03 4.78 -17.48
C ILE A 160 12.13 5.42 -18.54
N ALA A 161 12.06 6.76 -18.56
CA ALA A 161 11.26 7.49 -19.54
C ALA A 161 11.71 7.21 -20.98
N GLN A 162 13.03 7.23 -21.26
CA GLN A 162 13.57 6.96 -22.59
C GLN A 162 13.27 5.51 -23.04
N ILE A 163 13.34 4.54 -22.13
CA ILE A 163 13.00 3.13 -22.44
C ILE A 163 11.52 3.02 -22.84
N LEU A 164 10.62 3.56 -22.03
CA LEU A 164 9.18 3.50 -22.30
C LEU A 164 8.80 4.30 -23.56
N GLN A 165 9.46 5.43 -23.82
CA GLN A 165 9.24 6.24 -25.02
C GLN A 165 9.61 5.53 -26.34
N LYS A 166 10.38 4.43 -26.30
CA LYS A 166 10.59 3.56 -27.48
C LYS A 166 9.30 2.87 -27.96
N PHE A 167 8.26 2.85 -27.12
CA PHE A 167 6.96 2.24 -27.42
C PHE A 167 5.83 3.28 -27.36
N PRO A 168 5.85 4.33 -28.21
CA PRO A 168 4.92 5.47 -28.11
C PRO A 168 3.47 5.10 -28.43
N HIS A 169 3.24 4.01 -29.16
CA HIS A 169 1.91 3.44 -29.42
C HIS A 169 1.31 2.76 -28.19
N ARG A 170 2.09 2.59 -27.12
CA ARG A 170 1.72 1.83 -25.93
C ARG A 170 1.81 2.66 -24.65
N TYR A 171 2.81 3.53 -24.54
CA TYR A 171 3.02 4.35 -23.35
C TYR A 171 3.06 5.85 -23.68
N ARG A 172 2.40 6.63 -22.82
CA ARG A 172 2.59 8.06 -22.68
C ARG A 172 3.29 8.32 -21.36
N VAL A 173 4.45 8.97 -21.38
CA VAL A 173 5.26 9.17 -20.17
C VAL A 173 5.32 10.65 -19.81
N THR A 174 5.15 10.96 -18.53
CA THR A 174 5.35 12.32 -18.00
C THR A 174 6.27 12.26 -16.79
N VAL A 175 7.39 12.98 -16.86
CA VAL A 175 8.34 13.10 -15.74
C VAL A 175 8.07 14.39 -14.99
N ILE A 176 7.89 14.31 -13.67
CA ILE A 176 7.62 15.43 -12.79
C ILE A 176 8.81 15.57 -11.84
N ASP A 177 9.53 16.69 -11.95
CA ASP A 177 10.50 17.12 -10.92
C ASP A 177 9.72 17.79 -9.78
N VAL A 178 9.88 17.28 -8.56
CA VAL A 178 9.19 17.79 -7.37
C VAL A 178 9.86 19.06 -6.83
N ALA A 179 11.13 19.32 -7.15
CA ALA A 179 11.87 20.45 -6.59
C ALA A 179 11.20 21.83 -6.83
N PRO A 180 10.66 22.15 -8.03
CA PRO A 180 9.92 23.39 -8.25
C PRO A 180 8.60 23.47 -7.45
N ILE A 181 7.99 22.34 -7.13
CA ILE A 181 6.76 22.27 -6.33
C ILE A 181 7.08 22.61 -4.87
N LEU A 182 8.23 22.13 -4.35
CA LEU A 182 8.70 22.41 -3.00
C LEU A 182 8.95 23.90 -2.75
N LYS A 183 9.37 24.69 -3.74
CA LYS A 183 9.60 26.14 -3.56
C LYS A 183 8.34 26.92 -3.11
N LYS A 184 7.15 26.33 -3.21
CA LYS A 184 5.89 26.96 -2.77
C LYS A 184 5.48 26.59 -1.34
N SER A 185 6.09 25.57 -0.75
CA SER A 185 5.65 24.96 0.51
C SER A 185 6.80 24.65 1.48
N ASP A 186 8.06 24.79 1.04
CA ASP A 186 9.22 24.48 1.84
C ASP A 186 9.50 25.60 2.86
N ALA A 187 9.53 25.21 4.13
CA ALA A 187 9.66 26.14 5.24
C ALA A 187 11.00 26.89 5.22
N ILE A 188 12.10 26.24 4.80
CA ILE A 188 13.40 26.91 4.65
C ILE A 188 13.32 27.94 3.52
N TYR A 189 12.67 27.61 2.40
CA TYR A 189 12.58 28.51 1.26
C TYR A 189 11.72 29.74 1.55
N LEU A 190 10.55 29.55 2.16
CA LEU A 190 9.65 30.65 2.53
C LEU A 190 10.31 31.62 3.52
N MET A 191 11.21 31.11 4.38
CA MET A 191 11.95 31.91 5.35
C MET A 191 13.24 32.53 4.86
N THR A 192 13.92 31.91 3.90
CA THR A 192 15.21 32.41 3.38
C THR A 192 15.06 33.19 2.09
N GLY A 193 13.97 32.97 1.35
CA GLY A 193 13.81 33.36 -0.05
C GLY A 193 14.88 32.79 -0.98
N ARG A 194 15.67 31.79 -0.54
CA ARG A 194 16.91 31.38 -1.21
C ARG A 194 17.11 29.89 -1.37
N LEU A 195 16.90 29.10 -0.31
CA LEU A 195 17.18 27.66 -0.29
C LEU A 195 15.97 26.89 0.19
N ASN A 196 15.55 25.86 -0.54
CA ASN A 196 14.63 24.83 -0.04
C ASN A 196 15.39 23.62 0.55
N SER A 197 14.68 22.67 1.18
CA SER A 197 15.29 21.47 1.81
C SER A 197 16.14 20.62 0.86
N GLU A 198 15.73 20.50 -0.41
CA GLU A 198 16.49 19.79 -1.45
C GLU A 198 17.75 20.57 -1.84
N GLU A 199 17.67 21.90 -1.90
CA GLU A 199 18.81 22.78 -2.16
C GLU A 199 19.77 22.83 -0.97
N VAL A 200 19.29 22.64 0.27
CA VAL A 200 20.16 22.41 1.44
C VAL A 200 20.92 21.09 1.27
N TYR A 201 20.23 20.03 0.86
CA TYR A 201 20.90 18.76 0.55
C TYR A 201 21.91 18.92 -0.61
N ASP A 202 21.51 19.45 -1.77
CA ASP A 202 22.38 19.56 -2.94
C ASP A 202 23.51 20.58 -2.78
N GLN A 203 23.25 21.77 -2.24
CA GLN A 203 24.26 22.84 -2.18
C GLN A 203 25.07 22.80 -0.89
N VAL A 204 24.42 22.71 0.27
CA VAL A 204 25.08 22.84 1.57
C VAL A 204 25.76 21.54 1.99
N PHE A 205 25.01 20.43 1.98
CA PHE A 205 25.54 19.13 2.36
C PHE A 205 26.46 18.57 1.27
N GLN A 206 25.97 18.47 0.02
CA GLN A 206 26.68 17.78 -1.05
C GLN A 206 27.82 18.60 -1.69
N GLN A 207 27.55 19.84 -2.12
CA GLN A 207 28.55 20.63 -2.86
C GLN A 207 29.55 21.35 -1.95
N HIS A 208 29.09 21.92 -0.83
CA HIS A 208 29.95 22.69 0.07
C HIS A 208 30.53 21.87 1.23
N LYS A 209 30.02 20.66 1.48
CA LYS A 209 30.42 19.78 2.61
C LYS A 209 30.27 20.44 3.98
N GLU A 210 29.33 21.36 4.14
CA GLU A 210 29.02 21.98 5.42
C GLU A 210 28.02 21.09 6.18
N ILE A 211 28.46 19.89 6.57
CA ILE A 211 27.62 18.82 7.15
C ILE A 211 26.85 19.32 8.38
N GLU A 212 27.56 19.98 9.29
CA GLU A 212 26.96 20.52 10.51
C GLU A 212 25.89 21.58 10.21
N LEU A 213 26.14 22.43 9.21
CA LEU A 213 25.17 23.42 8.77
C LEU A 213 23.94 22.76 8.15
N ALA A 214 24.11 21.77 7.29
CA ALA A 214 23.00 21.03 6.70
C ALA A 214 22.13 20.35 7.76
N HIS A 215 22.75 19.69 8.75
CA HIS A 215 22.03 19.09 9.88
C HIS A 215 21.26 20.15 10.69
N ARG A 216 21.86 21.30 10.97
CA ARG A 216 21.17 22.41 11.63
C ARG A 216 19.99 22.94 10.81
N LEU A 217 20.14 23.07 9.50
CA LEU A 217 19.08 23.52 8.60
C LEU A 217 17.94 22.50 8.47
N TRP A 218 18.24 21.20 8.45
CA TRP A 218 17.21 20.16 8.48
C TRP A 218 16.50 20.08 9.83
N ALA A 219 17.23 20.20 10.93
CA ALA A 219 16.64 20.30 12.26
C ALA A 219 15.73 21.55 12.36
N LEU A 220 16.20 22.69 11.86
CA LEU A 220 15.41 23.92 11.79
C LEU A 220 14.17 23.76 10.89
N ASN A 221 14.29 23.10 9.74
CA ASN A 221 13.15 22.81 8.87
C ASN A 221 12.08 21.98 9.59
N ARG A 222 12.51 20.99 10.39
CA ARG A 222 11.63 20.19 11.24
C ARG A 222 10.87 21.07 12.24
N GLU A 223 11.56 22.03 12.88
CA GLU A 223 10.92 22.98 13.79
C GLU A 223 9.98 23.96 13.08
N LEU A 224 10.40 24.54 11.95
CA LEU A 224 9.61 25.51 11.19
C LEU A 224 8.34 24.88 10.60
N ARG A 225 8.35 23.58 10.29
CA ARG A 225 7.14 22.84 9.85
C ARG A 225 6.03 22.79 10.89
N ARG A 226 6.31 23.10 12.15
CA ARG A 226 5.27 23.31 13.19
C ARG A 226 4.44 24.57 12.93
N PHE A 227 5.00 25.55 12.22
CA PHE A 227 4.39 26.84 11.93
C PHE A 227 3.90 26.94 10.47
N ILE A 228 4.63 26.30 9.54
CA ILE A 228 4.38 26.38 8.09
C ILE A 228 3.80 25.05 7.58
N PRO A 229 2.55 25.01 7.08
CA PRO A 229 1.90 23.77 6.62
C PRO A 229 2.56 23.17 5.37
N ASP A 230 2.87 21.88 5.40
CA ASP A 230 3.32 21.17 4.19
C ASP A 230 2.17 20.97 3.20
N CYS A 231 2.25 21.68 2.08
CA CYS A 231 1.28 21.61 1.00
C CYS A 231 1.74 20.75 -0.19
N THR A 232 2.91 20.12 -0.09
CA THR A 232 3.57 19.46 -1.23
C THR A 232 2.72 18.32 -1.78
N LEU A 233 2.10 17.50 -0.94
CA LEU A 233 1.18 16.44 -1.37
C LEU A 233 0.00 17.00 -2.17
N ARG A 234 -0.66 18.03 -1.64
CA ARG A 234 -1.79 18.72 -2.29
C ARG A 234 -1.39 19.23 -3.67
N ASP A 235 -0.24 19.88 -3.77
CA ASP A 235 0.19 20.52 -5.00
C ASP A 235 0.72 19.49 -6.01
N LEU A 236 1.36 18.41 -5.56
CA LEU A 236 1.71 17.27 -6.39
C LEU A 236 0.47 16.57 -6.96
N LYS A 237 -0.59 16.38 -6.16
CA LYS A 237 -1.88 15.87 -6.63
C LYS A 237 -2.52 16.76 -7.70
N LYS A 238 -2.45 18.09 -7.57
CA LYS A 238 -2.96 19.02 -8.60
C LYS A 238 -2.24 18.86 -9.93
N VAL A 239 -0.95 18.52 -9.91
CA VAL A 239 -0.17 18.28 -11.13
C VAL A 239 -0.48 16.91 -11.73
N ILE A 240 -0.62 15.86 -10.91
CA ILE A 240 -0.76 14.48 -11.39
C ILE A 240 -2.19 14.15 -11.79
N ARG A 241 -3.20 14.63 -11.05
CA ARG A 241 -4.61 14.27 -11.27
C ARG A 241 -5.10 14.54 -12.71
N PRO A 242 -4.79 15.68 -13.36
CA PRO A 242 -5.22 15.93 -14.74
C PRO A 242 -4.53 15.03 -15.79
N LEU A 243 -3.49 14.30 -15.40
CA LEU A 243 -2.76 13.41 -16.31
C LEU A 243 -3.46 12.05 -16.46
N HIS A 244 -4.40 11.68 -15.59
CA HIS A 244 -5.05 10.36 -15.62
C HIS A 244 -4.05 9.20 -15.66
N ALA A 245 -3.06 9.23 -14.75
CA ALA A 245 -2.01 8.22 -14.69
C ALA A 245 -2.58 6.81 -14.43
N ASP A 246 -2.17 5.84 -15.24
CA ASP A 246 -2.42 4.41 -15.03
C ASP A 246 -1.42 3.78 -14.05
N LEU A 247 -0.24 4.40 -13.89
CA LEU A 247 0.83 3.96 -12.99
C LEU A 247 1.69 5.16 -12.56
N ILE A 248 2.10 5.18 -11.30
CA ILE A 248 3.10 6.11 -10.78
C ILE A 248 4.40 5.36 -10.50
N ILE A 249 5.52 5.91 -10.94
CA ILE A 249 6.87 5.44 -10.62
C ILE A 249 7.59 6.57 -9.87
N SER A 250 7.99 6.37 -8.61
CA SER A 250 8.84 7.32 -7.90
C SER A 250 10.29 6.86 -7.93
N THR A 251 11.21 7.74 -8.34
CA THR A 251 12.66 7.54 -8.19
C THR A 251 13.23 8.29 -6.98
N CYS A 252 12.43 9.11 -6.29
CA CYS A 252 12.86 9.80 -5.08
C CYS A 252 13.20 8.78 -3.98
N HIS A 253 14.08 9.15 -3.05
CA HIS A 253 14.31 8.38 -1.82
C HIS A 253 13.03 8.29 -0.98
N PHE A 254 12.15 7.32 -1.28
CA PHE A 254 11.06 6.78 -0.46
C PHE A 254 10.45 7.74 0.55
N LEU A 255 9.90 8.83 0.03
CA LEU A 255 9.24 9.82 0.85
C LEU A 255 7.80 9.34 1.12
N PRO A 256 7.31 9.34 2.37
CA PRO A 256 5.92 8.98 2.71
C PRO A 256 4.88 9.70 1.83
N ARG A 257 5.18 10.96 1.48
CA ARG A 257 4.42 11.76 0.51
C ARG A 257 4.16 11.01 -0.81
N ASP A 258 5.16 10.38 -1.40
CA ASP A 258 5.05 9.78 -2.72
C ASP A 258 4.14 8.54 -2.68
N LEU A 259 4.21 7.75 -1.59
CA LEU A 259 3.27 6.66 -1.32
C LEU A 259 1.83 7.18 -1.22
N GLU A 260 1.63 8.26 -0.46
CA GLU A 260 0.32 8.86 -0.21
C GLU A 260 -0.30 9.47 -1.47
N VAL A 261 0.51 9.97 -2.41
CA VAL A 261 0.04 10.41 -3.74
C VAL A 261 -0.63 9.24 -4.47
N GLY A 262 0.02 8.08 -4.57
CA GLY A 262 -0.53 6.91 -5.25
C GLY A 262 -1.82 6.42 -4.59
N ALA A 263 -1.79 6.23 -3.27
CA ALA A 263 -2.93 5.79 -2.48
C ALA A 263 -4.14 6.74 -2.63
N SER A 264 -3.90 8.06 -2.52
CA SER A 264 -4.96 9.06 -2.55
C SER A 264 -5.50 9.38 -3.96
N LEU A 265 -4.82 8.91 -5.00
CA LEU A 265 -5.29 8.96 -6.39
C LEU A 265 -5.87 7.61 -6.86
N GLY A 266 -5.75 6.55 -6.07
CA GLY A 266 -6.16 5.20 -6.47
C GLY A 266 -5.30 4.63 -7.61
N VAL A 267 -4.05 5.12 -7.75
CA VAL A 267 -3.12 4.74 -8.82
C VAL A 267 -2.02 3.86 -8.22
N PRO A 268 -1.71 2.68 -8.80
CA PRO A 268 -0.62 1.84 -8.31
C PRO A 268 0.71 2.60 -8.36
N ILE A 269 1.60 2.30 -7.40
CA ILE A 269 2.91 2.95 -7.29
C ILE A 269 4.05 1.94 -7.31
N ARG A 270 5.13 2.31 -7.98
CA ARG A 270 6.42 1.60 -8.00
C ARG A 270 7.50 2.54 -7.51
N PHE A 271 8.36 2.06 -6.64
CA PHE A 271 9.52 2.82 -6.21
C PHE A 271 10.79 2.28 -6.88
N ALA A 272 11.28 3.01 -7.86
CA ALA A 272 12.48 2.69 -8.63
C ALA A 272 13.73 3.17 -7.88
N HIS A 273 14.34 2.23 -7.16
CA HIS A 273 15.45 2.50 -6.27
C HIS A 273 16.73 2.83 -7.05
N CYS A 274 17.42 3.89 -6.60
CA CYS A 274 18.51 4.51 -7.35
C CYS A 274 19.90 4.11 -6.87
N ASP A 275 20.03 3.20 -5.89
CA ASP A 275 21.31 2.76 -5.35
C ASP A 275 21.33 1.22 -5.17
N TYR A 276 22.53 0.65 -5.12
CA TYR A 276 22.73 -0.78 -4.85
C TYR A 276 22.82 -1.07 -3.33
N GLU A 277 22.09 -0.29 -2.53
CA GLU A 277 21.89 -0.46 -1.09
C GLU A 277 20.44 -0.19 -0.71
N LEU A 278 19.79 -1.12 -0.02
CA LEU A 278 18.46 -0.87 0.52
C LEU A 278 18.54 -0.08 1.82
N SER A 279 17.94 1.12 1.85
CA SER A 279 17.82 1.91 3.08
C SER A 279 16.86 1.23 4.06
N TRP A 280 17.20 1.22 5.36
CA TRP A 280 16.32 0.76 6.43
C TRP A 280 14.94 1.43 6.41
N ALA A 281 14.84 2.69 5.98
CA ALA A 281 13.57 3.42 5.89
C ALA A 281 12.52 2.74 4.99
N LEU A 282 12.94 1.75 4.18
CA LEU A 282 12.12 0.94 3.29
C LEU A 282 11.36 -0.20 3.99
N MET A 283 11.88 -0.68 5.11
CA MET A 283 11.41 -1.92 5.73
C MET A 283 9.95 -1.84 6.19
N PRO A 284 9.48 -0.76 6.85
CA PRO A 284 8.07 -0.67 7.25
C PRO A 284 7.11 -0.79 6.07
N LEU A 285 7.50 -0.28 4.90
CA LEU A 285 6.69 -0.29 3.69
C LEU A 285 6.58 -1.68 3.05
N ILE A 286 7.70 -2.42 2.99
CA ILE A 286 7.71 -3.81 2.49
C ILE A 286 6.82 -4.71 3.36
N TYR A 287 6.66 -4.38 4.64
CA TYR A 287 5.86 -5.14 5.59
C TYR A 287 4.38 -4.78 5.62
N THR A 288 4.05 -3.49 5.46
CA THR A 288 2.71 -2.94 5.70
C THR A 288 1.95 -2.63 4.41
N ALA A 289 2.64 -2.40 3.30
CA ALA A 289 1.99 -2.04 2.06
C ALA A 289 1.38 -3.25 1.37
N ASN A 290 0.20 -3.06 0.76
CA ASN A 290 -0.38 -4.07 -0.12
C ASN A 290 0.57 -4.32 -1.29
N SER A 291 1.20 -5.50 -1.31
CA SER A 291 2.18 -5.88 -2.31
C SER A 291 1.61 -5.96 -3.74
N GLN A 292 0.29 -5.90 -3.93
CA GLN A 292 -0.31 -5.78 -5.26
C GLN A 292 -0.28 -4.34 -5.81
N LEU A 293 -0.35 -3.34 -4.93
CA LEU A 293 -0.41 -1.92 -5.31
C LEU A 293 0.93 -1.21 -5.19
N VAL A 294 1.79 -1.67 -4.28
CA VAL A 294 3.10 -1.08 -3.97
C VAL A 294 4.16 -2.15 -4.22
N LYS A 295 5.13 -1.84 -5.08
CA LYS A 295 6.34 -2.66 -5.25
C LYS A 295 7.59 -1.80 -5.21
N LEU A 296 8.66 -2.43 -4.78
CA LEU A 296 10.01 -1.92 -4.82
C LEU A 296 10.73 -2.45 -6.05
N TRP A 297 11.31 -1.57 -6.84
CA TRP A 297 12.06 -1.88 -8.04
C TRP A 297 13.55 -1.71 -7.77
N LEU A 298 14.30 -2.82 -7.82
CA LEU A 298 15.71 -2.85 -7.48
C LEU A 298 16.61 -3.01 -8.70
N PRO A 299 17.84 -2.45 -8.64
CA PRO A 299 18.75 -2.44 -9.78
C PRO A 299 19.44 -3.79 -10.02
N ASP A 300 19.44 -4.70 -9.05
CA ASP A 300 20.06 -6.02 -9.14
C ASP A 300 19.41 -6.98 -8.13
N SER A 301 19.40 -8.28 -8.43
CA SER A 301 18.97 -9.36 -7.53
C SER A 301 20.11 -9.86 -6.62
N ASP A 302 21.17 -9.07 -6.46
CA ASP A 302 22.35 -9.40 -5.66
C ASP A 302 21.95 -9.79 -4.22
N PRO A 303 22.27 -11.02 -3.76
CA PRO A 303 21.90 -11.48 -2.42
C PRO A 303 22.46 -10.60 -1.30
N GLU A 304 23.59 -9.92 -1.49
CA GLU A 304 24.14 -9.00 -0.48
C GLU A 304 23.32 -7.72 -0.32
N LEU A 305 22.55 -7.32 -1.35
CA LEU A 305 21.59 -6.21 -1.26
C LEU A 305 20.52 -6.50 -0.20
N LEU A 306 20.13 -7.77 -0.07
CA LEU A 306 19.21 -8.27 0.96
C LEU A 306 19.95 -8.62 2.26
N THR A 307 21.21 -9.08 2.16
CA THR A 307 22.01 -9.44 3.32
C THR A 307 22.36 -8.22 4.17
N SER A 308 22.60 -7.05 3.57
CA SER A 308 22.86 -5.80 4.31
C SER A 308 21.71 -5.45 5.25
N ILE A 309 20.47 -5.64 4.80
CA ILE A 309 19.26 -5.53 5.61
C ILE A 309 19.31 -6.54 6.75
N SER A 310 19.56 -7.81 6.44
CA SER A 310 19.61 -8.90 7.44
C SER A 310 20.72 -8.72 8.49
N SER A 311 21.88 -8.17 8.08
CA SER A 311 23.04 -7.97 8.94
C SER A 311 22.86 -6.77 9.86
N GLN A 312 22.28 -5.67 9.37
CA GLN A 312 21.94 -4.51 10.20
C GLN A 312 20.86 -4.89 11.22
N LEU A 313 19.85 -5.67 10.82
CA LEU A 313 18.88 -6.29 11.73
C LEU A 313 19.56 -7.16 12.79
N LYS A 314 20.47 -8.07 12.39
CA LYS A 314 21.22 -8.92 13.33
C LYS A 314 22.07 -8.11 14.30
N THR A 315 22.74 -7.05 13.86
CA THR A 315 23.57 -6.23 14.73
C THR A 315 22.74 -5.46 15.76
N GLU A 316 21.56 -4.96 15.41
CA GLU A 316 20.66 -4.30 16.38
C GLU A 316 19.93 -5.30 17.29
N LEU A 317 19.53 -6.48 16.77
CA LEU A 317 19.02 -7.62 17.56
C LEU A 317 20.04 -8.09 18.61
N MET A 318 21.33 -8.07 18.28
CA MET A 318 22.41 -8.54 19.16
C MET A 318 22.94 -7.47 20.12
N ASN A 319 22.69 -6.17 19.85
CA ASN A 319 23.20 -5.06 20.66
C ASN A 319 22.20 -4.53 21.70
N GLY A 320 21.15 -5.28 22.04
CA GLY A 320 20.34 -5.03 23.25
C GLY A 320 18.85 -4.78 23.07
N LEU A 321 18.23 -5.16 21.94
CA LEU A 321 16.79 -5.38 21.92
C LEU A 321 16.54 -6.86 22.22
N GLU A 322 16.11 -7.17 23.45
CA GLU A 322 15.68 -8.51 23.85
C GLU A 322 14.46 -8.93 23.01
N PHE A 323 14.70 -9.70 21.95
CA PHE A 323 13.64 -10.39 21.22
C PHE A 323 13.60 -11.85 21.71
N GLU A 324 12.70 -12.18 22.63
CA GLU A 324 12.46 -13.55 23.12
C GLU A 324 11.75 -14.47 22.11
N HIS A 325 11.74 -14.15 20.81
CA HIS A 325 11.08 -14.99 19.81
C HIS A 325 12.01 -15.56 18.75
N ASN A 326 11.78 -16.85 18.51
CA ASN A 326 12.61 -17.81 17.78
C ASN A 326 13.16 -17.23 16.46
N PRO A 327 14.48 -16.97 16.34
CA PRO A 327 15.08 -16.27 15.19
C PRO A 327 14.88 -16.99 13.84
N ILE A 328 14.50 -18.27 13.88
CA ILE A 328 14.25 -19.12 12.71
C ILE A 328 12.94 -18.75 11.98
N GLU A 329 11.89 -18.32 12.71
CA GLU A 329 10.57 -18.07 12.11
C GLU A 329 10.46 -16.68 11.49
N ILE A 330 11.28 -15.74 11.95
CA ILE A 330 11.44 -14.40 11.39
C ILE A 330 12.09 -14.52 10.01
N ASP A 331 13.18 -15.28 9.85
CA ASP A 331 13.91 -15.42 8.58
C ASP A 331 13.02 -15.94 7.42
N LEU A 332 12.11 -16.88 7.71
CA LEU A 332 11.17 -17.46 6.73
C LEU A 332 10.02 -16.52 6.34
N ARG A 333 9.44 -15.79 7.31
CA ARG A 333 8.41 -14.76 7.05
C ARG A 333 9.00 -13.51 6.37
N PHE A 334 10.25 -13.19 6.70
CA PHE A 334 11.06 -12.12 6.12
C PHE A 334 11.30 -12.39 4.64
N GLY A 335 11.84 -13.56 4.29
CA GLY A 335 12.11 -13.94 2.90
C GLY A 335 10.85 -13.95 2.01
N SER A 336 9.73 -14.51 2.51
CA SER A 336 8.51 -14.66 1.70
C SER A 336 7.80 -13.34 1.38
N ARG A 337 7.65 -12.40 2.32
CA ARG A 337 7.01 -11.10 2.04
C ARG A 337 7.89 -10.15 1.22
N ILE A 338 9.20 -10.15 1.49
CA ILE A 338 10.17 -9.37 0.72
C ILE A 338 10.20 -9.82 -0.74
N SER A 339 10.21 -11.14 -0.98
CA SER A 339 10.15 -11.69 -2.34
C SER A 339 8.88 -11.29 -3.09
N GLN A 340 7.78 -11.04 -2.38
CA GLN A 340 6.54 -10.57 -2.97
C GLN A 340 6.54 -9.06 -3.21
N ALA A 341 7.23 -8.25 -2.41
CA ALA A 341 7.22 -6.79 -2.55
C ALA A 341 8.26 -6.25 -3.55
N ILE A 342 9.23 -7.06 -3.94
CA ILE A 342 10.37 -6.66 -4.77
C ILE A 342 10.25 -7.18 -6.20
N GLU A 343 10.58 -6.33 -7.16
CA GLU A 343 10.82 -6.68 -8.56
C GLU A 343 12.19 -6.13 -8.97
N TYR A 344 12.84 -6.78 -9.95
CA TYR A 344 14.21 -6.46 -10.36
C TYR A 344 14.21 -6.00 -11.83
N PRO A 345 13.78 -4.77 -12.14
CA PRO A 345 13.83 -4.25 -13.50
C PRO A 345 15.25 -3.94 -13.98
N GLY A 346 16.25 -3.88 -13.09
CA GLY A 346 17.57 -3.38 -13.42
C GLY A 346 17.65 -1.84 -13.38
N TYR A 347 18.87 -1.31 -13.45
CA TYR A 347 19.09 0.14 -13.47
C TYR A 347 18.91 0.72 -14.89
N ALA A 348 17.87 1.53 -15.09
CA ALA A 348 17.68 2.27 -16.34
C ALA A 348 18.75 3.36 -16.51
N THR A 349 19.68 3.13 -17.43
CA THR A 349 20.68 4.11 -17.87
C THR A 349 20.15 4.93 -19.03
N ARG A 350 20.67 6.15 -19.20
CA ARG A 350 20.29 7.01 -20.33
C ARG A 350 20.83 6.42 -21.64
N SER A 351 20.06 6.50 -22.73
CA SER A 351 20.27 5.78 -24.00
C SER A 351 21.63 6.03 -24.68
N SER A 352 22.23 7.20 -24.50
CA SER A 352 23.56 7.49 -25.06
C SER A 352 24.68 6.67 -24.39
N TYR A 353 24.45 6.17 -23.17
CA TYR A 353 25.40 5.41 -22.38
C TYR A 353 25.39 3.92 -22.73
N LYS A 354 25.68 3.64 -23.99
CA LYS A 354 25.82 2.29 -24.53
C LYS A 354 27.22 2.12 -25.09
N ARG A 355 27.84 0.98 -24.78
CA ARG A 355 29.16 0.62 -25.31
C ARG A 355 29.10 0.57 -26.84
N GLU A 356 30.02 1.28 -27.48
CA GLU A 356 30.26 1.20 -28.91
C GLU A 356 31.30 0.10 -29.18
N TYR A 357 31.01 -0.76 -30.14
CA TYR A 357 31.89 -1.84 -30.57
C TYR A 357 32.36 -1.68 -32.01
N ASP A 358 31.69 -0.85 -32.82
CA ASP A 358 32.09 -0.56 -34.19
C ASP A 358 33.38 0.29 -34.21
N PRO A 359 34.52 -0.26 -34.71
CA PRO A 359 35.77 0.48 -34.81
C PRO A 359 35.67 1.76 -35.66
N VAL A 360 34.78 1.80 -36.65
CA VAL A 360 34.58 2.96 -37.53
C VAL A 360 33.93 4.10 -36.77
N GLU A 361 32.87 3.82 -36.00
CA GLU A 361 32.21 4.80 -35.15
C GLU A 361 33.12 5.29 -34.02
N ILE A 362 33.87 4.39 -33.38
CA ILE A 362 34.90 4.77 -32.40
C ILE A 362 35.89 5.76 -33.02
N GLN A 363 36.37 5.51 -34.23
CA GLN A 363 37.32 6.40 -34.89
C GLN A 363 36.68 7.75 -35.27
N LYS A 364 35.40 7.78 -35.64
CA LYS A 364 34.65 9.04 -35.86
C LYS A 364 34.53 9.84 -34.56
N ILE A 365 34.18 9.20 -33.45
CA ILE A 365 34.09 9.84 -32.13
C ILE A 365 35.47 10.41 -31.75
N ARG A 366 36.56 9.63 -31.89
CA ARG A 366 37.93 10.09 -31.61
C ARG A 366 38.31 11.31 -32.42
N LYS A 367 37.97 11.35 -33.71
CA LYS A 367 38.19 12.53 -34.58
C LYS A 367 37.41 13.75 -34.09
N ARG A 368 36.12 13.60 -33.78
CA ARG A 368 35.25 14.67 -33.25
C ARG A 368 35.80 15.25 -31.94
N LEU A 369 36.38 14.41 -31.10
CA LEU A 369 36.98 14.80 -29.83
C LEU A 369 38.45 15.23 -29.94
N TYR A 370 39.05 15.28 -31.13
CA TYR A 370 40.47 15.59 -31.33
C TYR A 370 41.40 14.66 -30.52
N ILE A 371 41.19 13.35 -30.62
CA ILE A 371 41.93 12.31 -29.91
C ILE A 371 42.72 11.48 -30.93
N LYS A 372 44.05 11.44 -30.79
CA LYS A 372 44.93 10.68 -31.68
C LYS A 372 44.87 9.17 -31.36
N PRO A 373 45.12 8.27 -32.31
CA PRO A 373 45.01 6.81 -32.09
C PRO A 373 45.86 6.26 -30.94
N ASP A 374 47.03 6.84 -30.67
CA ASP A 374 47.97 6.45 -29.62
C ASP A 374 47.59 6.97 -28.22
N GLN A 375 46.57 7.85 -28.12
CA GLN A 375 46.17 8.46 -26.86
C GLN A 375 45.13 7.61 -26.12
N VAL A 376 45.34 7.41 -24.82
CA VAL A 376 44.39 6.75 -23.92
C VAL A 376 43.52 7.80 -23.23
N VAL A 377 42.22 7.57 -23.16
CA VAL A 377 41.27 8.51 -22.56
C VAL A 377 40.80 7.95 -21.21
N ILE A 378 40.89 8.78 -20.18
CA ILE A 378 40.46 8.45 -18.82
C ILE A 378 39.70 9.66 -18.26
N PRO A 379 38.37 9.67 -18.25
CA PRO A 379 37.59 10.77 -17.74
C PRO A 379 37.55 10.75 -16.21
N ILE A 380 37.47 11.94 -15.61
CA ILE A 380 37.23 12.13 -14.19
C ILE A 380 35.79 12.61 -14.04
N GLN A 381 34.91 11.73 -13.55
CA GLN A 381 33.48 11.98 -13.34
C GLN A 381 33.10 11.76 -11.88
N MET A 382 33.12 12.84 -11.11
CA MET A 382 32.88 12.79 -9.66
C MET A 382 31.44 13.12 -9.26
N GLY A 383 30.53 13.28 -10.23
CA GLY A 383 29.16 13.75 -10.00
C GLY A 383 29.13 15.17 -9.39
N ARG A 384 27.98 15.60 -8.85
CA ARG A 384 27.88 16.88 -8.11
C ARG A 384 28.56 16.84 -6.74
N GLN A 385 28.66 15.65 -6.16
CA GLN A 385 29.04 15.42 -4.75
C GLN A 385 30.56 15.26 -4.55
N GLY A 386 31.27 14.69 -5.54
CA GLY A 386 32.72 14.47 -5.46
C GLY A 386 33.57 15.59 -6.07
N VAL A 387 32.94 16.70 -6.47
CA VAL A 387 33.61 17.84 -7.15
C VAL A 387 34.77 18.40 -6.31
N ALA A 388 34.64 18.38 -4.99
CA ALA A 388 35.69 18.82 -4.06
C ALA A 388 37.00 18.02 -4.20
N ASN A 389 36.92 16.74 -4.59
CA ASN A 389 38.10 15.87 -4.72
C ASN A 389 38.82 16.07 -6.06
N ILE A 390 38.16 16.64 -7.07
CA ILE A 390 38.71 16.82 -8.42
C ILE A 390 40.02 17.60 -8.39
N PHE A 391 40.10 18.68 -7.60
CA PHE A 391 41.32 19.48 -7.53
C PHE A 391 42.49 18.68 -6.97
N ALA A 392 42.27 17.91 -5.90
CA ALA A 392 43.29 17.05 -5.30
C ALA A 392 43.75 15.94 -6.26
N ILE A 393 42.80 15.30 -6.96
CA ILE A 393 43.09 14.29 -8.00
C ILE A 393 43.99 14.88 -9.09
N VAL A 394 43.59 16.03 -9.65
CA VAL A 394 44.34 16.69 -10.73
C VAL A 394 45.72 17.12 -10.27
N LYS A 395 45.83 17.65 -9.05
CA LYS A 395 47.09 18.06 -8.44
C LYS A 395 48.06 16.86 -8.31
N ILE A 396 47.62 15.77 -7.69
CA ILE A 396 48.43 14.56 -7.48
C ILE A 396 48.89 13.95 -8.82
N LEU A 397 47.99 13.86 -9.80
CA LEU A 397 48.33 13.33 -11.14
C LEU A 397 49.28 14.25 -11.91
N ASN A 398 49.17 15.57 -11.73
CA ASN A 398 50.06 16.52 -12.40
C ASN A 398 51.46 16.54 -11.76
N GLU A 399 51.54 16.43 -10.44
CA GLU A 399 52.80 16.46 -9.67
C GLU A 399 53.57 15.13 -9.73
N SER A 400 52.95 14.04 -10.17
CA SER A 400 53.57 12.72 -10.29
C SER A 400 54.50 12.57 -11.52
N ILE A 401 55.34 13.57 -11.80
CA ILE A 401 56.14 13.71 -13.04
C ILE A 401 57.11 12.51 -13.26
N SER A 402 57.49 11.81 -12.19
CA SER A 402 58.38 10.65 -12.26
C SER A 402 57.72 9.36 -12.76
N ILE A 403 56.39 9.34 -12.92
CA ILE A 403 55.66 8.12 -13.32
C ILE A 403 55.50 8.08 -14.84
N ASP A 404 56.06 7.03 -15.45
CA ASP A 404 55.88 6.74 -16.87
C ASP A 404 54.66 5.85 -17.13
N TYR A 405 53.64 6.41 -17.77
CA TYR A 405 52.41 5.69 -18.13
C TYR A 405 52.56 4.79 -19.36
N GLY A 406 53.65 4.93 -20.13
CA GLY A 406 53.90 4.17 -21.36
C GLY A 406 53.03 4.61 -22.56
N CYS A 407 52.20 5.63 -22.40
CA CYS A 407 51.40 6.24 -23.46
C CYS A 407 50.98 7.67 -23.08
N ASN A 408 50.53 8.43 -24.07
CA ASN A 408 49.92 9.74 -23.83
C ASN A 408 48.48 9.58 -23.34
N ILE A 409 48.15 10.21 -22.22
CA ILE A 409 46.82 10.18 -21.60
C ILE A 409 46.11 11.50 -21.85
N ILE A 410 44.83 11.43 -22.21
CA ILE A 410 43.90 12.55 -22.15
C ILE A 410 43.04 12.36 -20.90
N LEU A 411 43.01 13.36 -20.02
CA LEU A 411 42.15 13.43 -18.83
C LEU A 411 41.06 14.49 -19.04
N PRO A 412 39.89 14.14 -19.57
CA PRO A 412 38.70 14.99 -19.52
C PRO A 412 38.23 15.14 -18.07
N ILE A 413 38.14 16.38 -17.58
CA ILE A 413 37.71 16.69 -16.22
C ILE A 413 36.34 17.34 -16.29
N PHE A 414 35.31 16.65 -15.79
CA PHE A 414 33.93 17.14 -15.83
C PHE A 414 33.63 17.97 -14.59
N CYS A 415 33.71 19.30 -14.70
CA CYS A 415 33.43 20.21 -13.57
C CYS A 415 31.93 20.52 -13.39
N GLY A 416 31.09 20.15 -14.35
CA GLY A 416 29.66 20.47 -14.34
C GLY A 416 29.39 21.98 -14.22
N LYS A 417 28.42 22.36 -13.38
CA LYS A 417 28.04 23.75 -13.12
C LYS A 417 29.01 24.52 -12.21
N ASN A 418 30.05 23.86 -11.68
CA ASN A 418 30.98 24.48 -10.73
C ASN A 418 32.03 25.36 -11.45
N THR A 419 31.68 26.62 -11.66
CA THR A 419 32.54 27.62 -12.32
C THR A 419 33.79 27.96 -11.50
N LEU A 420 33.71 27.91 -10.17
CA LEU A 420 34.83 28.17 -9.26
C LEU A 420 35.92 27.10 -9.42
N LEU A 421 35.54 25.81 -9.36
CA LEU A 421 36.47 24.70 -9.58
C LEU A 421 37.13 24.82 -10.95
N ARG A 422 36.34 25.10 -12.00
CA ARG A 422 36.87 25.29 -13.36
C ARG A 422 37.95 26.38 -13.39
N LYS A 423 37.69 27.52 -12.75
CA LYS A 423 38.66 28.63 -12.65
C LYS A 423 39.90 28.24 -11.86
N GLN A 424 39.74 27.56 -10.73
CA GLN A 424 40.85 27.07 -9.90
C GLN A 424 41.75 26.10 -10.67
N LEU A 425 41.17 25.08 -11.32
CA LEU A 425 41.89 24.10 -12.13
C LEU A 425 42.62 24.76 -13.30
N THR A 426 41.94 25.65 -14.03
CA THR A 426 42.53 26.36 -15.17
C THR A 426 43.73 27.19 -14.71
N ASN A 427 43.59 27.95 -13.62
CA ASN A 427 44.68 28.74 -13.05
C ASN A 427 45.84 27.87 -12.57
N TYR A 428 45.56 26.76 -11.89
CA TYR A 428 46.57 25.81 -11.43
C TYR A 428 47.35 25.21 -12.60
N LEU A 429 46.66 24.71 -13.64
CA LEU A 429 47.27 24.07 -14.81
C LEU A 429 48.02 25.03 -15.75
N VAL A 430 47.82 26.34 -15.61
CA VAL A 430 48.60 27.38 -16.31
C VAL A 430 49.87 27.71 -15.54
N LYS A 431 49.82 27.70 -14.21
CA LYS A 431 50.94 28.09 -13.34
C LYS A 431 51.89 26.94 -12.98
N SER A 432 51.41 25.69 -13.03
CA SER A 432 52.19 24.50 -12.68
C SER A 432 52.95 23.95 -13.88
N THR A 433 54.08 23.30 -13.59
CA THR A 433 54.75 22.43 -14.57
C THR A 433 53.81 21.27 -14.90
N ARG A 434 53.54 21.07 -16.19
CA ARG A 434 52.63 20.02 -16.64
C ARG A 434 53.32 18.68 -16.72
N HIS A 435 52.63 17.63 -16.30
CA HIS A 435 53.08 16.26 -16.52
C HIS A 435 53.29 15.98 -18.03
N PRO A 436 54.42 15.38 -18.45
CA PRO A 436 54.79 15.27 -19.86
C PRO A 436 53.84 14.38 -20.68
N GLN A 437 53.26 13.35 -20.07
CA GLN A 437 52.39 12.38 -20.75
C GLN A 437 50.89 12.63 -20.54
N ILE A 438 50.49 13.63 -19.76
CA ILE A 438 49.08 13.85 -19.41
C ILE A 438 48.59 15.17 -19.99
N GLN A 439 47.55 15.09 -20.82
CA GLN A 439 46.81 16.23 -21.33
C GLN A 439 45.50 16.41 -20.53
N PHE A 440 45.50 17.39 -19.62
CA PHE A 440 44.31 17.79 -18.87
C PHE A 440 43.36 18.61 -19.76
N ARG A 441 42.08 18.22 -19.81
CA ARG A 441 41.01 18.95 -20.51
C ARG A 441 39.92 19.32 -19.52
N VAL A 442 39.91 20.57 -19.06
CA VAL A 442 38.90 21.07 -18.11
C VAL A 442 37.60 21.39 -18.87
N LEU A 443 36.56 20.59 -18.65
CA LEU A 443 35.26 20.73 -19.28
C LEU A 443 34.26 21.40 -18.33
N SER A 444 33.40 22.25 -18.89
CA SER A 444 32.27 22.84 -18.17
C SER A 444 31.09 21.86 -18.09
N GLU A 445 29.88 22.37 -17.85
CA GLU A 445 28.66 21.66 -18.22
C GLU A 445 28.72 21.30 -19.71
N VAL A 446 28.53 20.01 -19.99
CA VAL A 446 28.59 19.42 -21.33
C VAL A 446 27.33 18.61 -21.57
N SER A 447 26.97 18.42 -22.83
CA SER A 447 25.82 17.60 -23.18
C SER A 447 26.05 16.13 -22.79
N GLN A 448 24.95 15.42 -22.61
CA GLN A 448 24.96 14.00 -22.30
C GLN A 448 25.69 13.18 -23.38
N GLU A 449 25.48 13.55 -24.64
CA GLU A 449 26.10 12.91 -25.80
C GLU A 449 27.61 13.09 -25.78
N LEU A 450 28.09 14.30 -25.46
CA LEU A 450 29.52 14.57 -25.38
C LEU A 450 30.18 13.80 -24.23
N SER A 451 29.51 13.68 -23.08
CA SER A 451 30.00 12.86 -21.97
C SER A 451 30.09 11.39 -22.34
N ALA A 452 29.02 10.85 -22.95
CA ALA A 452 28.98 9.47 -23.41
C ALA A 452 30.01 9.19 -24.51
N ASP A 453 30.27 10.14 -25.41
CA ASP A 453 31.32 10.04 -26.43
C ASP A 453 32.70 9.85 -25.82
N TYR A 454 33.05 10.66 -24.80
CA TYR A 454 34.30 10.46 -24.06
C TYR A 454 34.36 9.06 -23.48
N MET A 455 33.30 8.59 -22.82
CA MET A 455 33.23 7.25 -22.22
C MET A 455 33.37 6.12 -23.23
N LYS A 456 32.73 6.22 -24.41
CA LYS A 456 32.81 5.20 -25.48
C LYS A 456 34.25 4.96 -25.97
N VAL A 457 35.08 6.00 -25.95
CA VAL A 457 36.49 5.91 -26.36
C VAL A 457 37.45 5.77 -25.18
N SER A 458 36.92 5.66 -23.97
CA SER A 458 37.69 5.55 -22.73
C SER A 458 38.05 4.12 -22.40
N ARG A 459 39.17 3.96 -21.71
CA ARG A 459 39.66 2.66 -21.24
C ARG A 459 39.19 2.35 -19.82
N ALA A 460 39.19 3.38 -19.00
CA ALA A 460 38.83 3.38 -17.60
C ALA A 460 38.36 4.78 -17.24
N GLU A 461 37.80 4.95 -16.05
CA GLU A 461 37.37 6.25 -15.54
C GLU A 461 37.66 6.39 -14.06
N VAL A 462 37.83 7.62 -13.60
CA VAL A 462 37.94 7.94 -12.17
C VAL A 462 36.60 8.47 -11.71
N ILE A 463 35.99 7.80 -10.73
CA ILE A 463 34.62 8.10 -10.31
C ILE A 463 34.46 8.15 -8.79
N LYS A 464 33.40 8.84 -8.39
CA LYS A 464 32.72 8.64 -7.11
C LYS A 464 31.54 7.69 -7.35
N PRO A 465 31.35 6.61 -6.57
CA PRO A 465 30.39 5.55 -6.91
C PRO A 465 28.94 5.94 -6.52
N GLY A 466 28.35 6.90 -7.22
CA GLY A 466 26.91 7.15 -7.16
C GLY A 466 26.15 6.17 -8.05
N GLY A 467 24.90 5.82 -7.69
CA GLY A 467 24.15 4.77 -8.39
C GLY A 467 24.08 4.91 -9.92
N ALA A 468 23.80 6.13 -10.43
CA ALA A 468 23.78 6.39 -11.87
C ALA A 468 25.16 6.23 -12.53
N THR A 469 26.22 6.77 -11.91
CA THR A 469 27.59 6.65 -12.42
C THR A 469 28.02 5.18 -12.44
N THR A 470 27.72 4.44 -11.37
CA THR A 470 27.99 3.00 -11.27
C THR A 470 27.27 2.21 -12.35
N ALA A 471 25.98 2.47 -12.59
CA ALA A 471 25.20 1.79 -13.62
C ALA A 471 25.71 2.12 -15.03
N GLU A 472 26.05 3.38 -15.30
CA GLU A 472 26.58 3.81 -16.59
C GLU A 472 27.98 3.24 -16.86
N ALA A 473 28.86 3.18 -15.85
CA ALA A 473 30.15 2.51 -15.92
C ALA A 473 29.99 1.04 -16.30
N GLY A 474 29.06 0.35 -15.62
CA GLY A 474 28.72 -1.04 -15.88
C GLY A 474 28.18 -1.26 -17.29
N LYS A 475 27.19 -0.46 -17.74
CA LYS A 475 26.60 -0.56 -19.08
C LYS A 475 27.62 -0.26 -20.19
N MET A 476 28.60 0.60 -19.93
CA MET A 476 29.70 0.91 -20.84
C MET A 476 30.85 -0.10 -20.77
N GLY A 477 30.87 -0.99 -19.79
CA GLY A 477 31.99 -1.91 -19.53
C GLY A 477 33.30 -1.19 -19.25
N LEU A 478 33.24 -0.03 -18.58
CA LEU A 478 34.42 0.75 -18.19
C LEU A 478 34.94 0.31 -16.82
N PHE A 479 36.27 0.22 -16.71
CA PHE A 479 36.90 -0.06 -15.44
C PHE A 479 36.94 1.21 -14.57
N ALA A 480 36.36 1.16 -13.38
CA ALA A 480 36.24 2.28 -12.47
C ALA A 480 37.40 2.35 -11.46
N LEU A 481 38.09 3.48 -11.40
CA LEU A 481 38.98 3.87 -10.31
C LEU A 481 38.13 4.63 -9.28
N ILE A 482 37.77 3.96 -8.20
CA ILE A 482 36.73 4.39 -7.27
C ILE A 482 37.36 5.17 -6.13
N ILE A 483 36.94 6.43 -5.97
CA ILE A 483 37.31 7.29 -4.85
C ILE A 483 36.05 7.52 -4.03
N VAL A 484 36.04 7.03 -2.79
CA VAL A 484 34.91 7.17 -1.86
C VAL A 484 35.24 8.23 -0.81
N ASP A 485 34.25 9.06 -0.49
CA ASP A 485 34.33 9.94 0.66
C ASP A 485 33.72 9.23 1.88
N SER A 486 34.47 9.11 2.98
CA SER A 486 34.02 8.45 4.21
C SER A 486 32.83 9.14 4.88
N SER A 487 32.45 10.35 4.45
CA SER A 487 31.28 11.08 4.94
C SER A 487 29.94 10.64 4.32
N HIS A 488 29.94 9.76 3.31
CA HIS A 488 28.75 9.37 2.54
C HIS A 488 28.49 7.86 2.62
N ASN A 489 27.70 7.44 3.61
CA ASN A 489 27.48 6.04 3.95
C ASN A 489 26.94 5.17 2.79
N TRP A 490 26.11 5.75 1.90
CA TRP A 490 25.48 5.04 0.78
C TRP A 490 26.40 4.74 -0.42
N GLU A 491 27.62 5.31 -0.44
CA GLU A 491 28.58 5.06 -1.53
C GLU A 491 29.32 3.72 -1.37
N GLY A 492 29.34 3.17 -0.16
CA GLY A 492 30.04 1.93 0.17
C GLY A 492 29.51 0.73 -0.60
N CYS A 493 28.20 0.61 -0.74
CA CYS A 493 27.56 -0.52 -1.43
C CYS A 493 27.71 -0.44 -2.94
N ASN A 494 27.58 0.75 -3.53
CA ASN A 494 27.86 0.97 -4.95
C ASN A 494 29.32 0.63 -5.30
N LYS A 495 30.27 1.00 -4.43
CA LYS A 495 31.68 0.57 -4.51
C LYS A 495 31.78 -0.96 -4.45
N ASN A 496 31.17 -1.59 -3.45
CA ASN A 496 31.25 -3.04 -3.26
C ASN A 496 30.68 -3.79 -4.47
N TRP A 497 29.59 -3.32 -5.07
CA TRP A 497 29.00 -3.90 -6.28
C TRP A 497 29.99 -3.88 -7.46
N LEU A 498 30.68 -2.75 -7.70
CA LEU A 498 31.70 -2.64 -8.75
C LEU A 498 32.91 -3.54 -8.49
N VAL A 499 33.42 -3.55 -7.26
CA VAL A 499 34.61 -4.34 -6.88
C VAL A 499 34.33 -5.84 -6.99
N ARG A 500 33.19 -6.32 -6.45
CA ARG A 500 32.82 -7.75 -6.49
C ARG A 500 32.64 -8.27 -7.92
N ARG A 501 32.15 -7.43 -8.83
CA ARG A 501 32.02 -7.76 -10.27
C ARG A 501 33.31 -7.52 -11.07
N ASN A 502 34.40 -7.17 -10.40
CA ASN A 502 35.70 -6.87 -11.01
C ASN A 502 35.59 -5.77 -12.10
N LEU A 503 34.69 -4.80 -11.87
CA LEU A 503 34.44 -3.63 -12.71
C LEU A 503 35.15 -2.37 -12.18
N GLY A 504 35.73 -2.43 -10.98
CA GLY A 504 36.51 -1.30 -10.47
C GLY A 504 37.40 -1.67 -9.29
N ILE A 505 38.25 -0.73 -8.91
CA ILE A 505 39.15 -0.83 -7.75
C ILE A 505 38.98 0.40 -6.86
N HIS A 506 38.91 0.17 -5.55
CA HIS A 506 38.87 1.23 -4.56
C HIS A 506 40.27 1.82 -4.34
N VAL A 507 40.38 3.14 -4.44
CA VAL A 507 41.61 3.89 -4.17
C VAL A 507 41.58 4.34 -2.71
N GLU A 508 42.07 3.50 -1.81
CA GLU A 508 42.07 3.75 -0.36
C GLU A 508 42.91 4.98 0.01
N ASN A 509 44.06 5.16 -0.64
CA ASN A 509 44.93 6.31 -0.47
C ASN A 509 45.08 7.06 -1.80
N MET A 510 44.70 8.33 -1.82
CA MET A 510 44.82 9.23 -2.97
C MET A 510 46.24 9.32 -3.55
N GLU A 511 47.29 9.18 -2.75
CA GLU A 511 48.68 9.20 -3.22
C GLU A 511 49.03 7.96 -4.08
N SER A 512 48.28 6.87 -3.94
CA SER A 512 48.48 5.66 -4.74
C SER A 512 47.86 5.76 -6.15
N LEU A 513 46.98 6.75 -6.37
CA LEU A 513 46.22 6.91 -7.62
C LEU A 513 47.10 6.89 -8.88
N PRO A 514 48.24 7.62 -8.96
CA PRO A 514 49.11 7.58 -10.14
C PRO A 514 49.63 6.18 -10.49
N LYS A 515 50.00 5.36 -9.48
CA LYS A 515 50.49 4.00 -9.69
C LYS A 515 49.37 3.05 -10.14
N ILE A 516 48.19 3.18 -9.55
CA ILE A 516 47.01 2.38 -9.94
C ILE A 516 46.61 2.75 -11.38
N LEU A 517 46.58 4.04 -11.71
CA LEU A 517 46.31 4.52 -13.07
C LEU A 517 47.31 3.95 -14.08
N GLN A 518 48.60 3.93 -13.75
CA GLN A 518 49.65 3.32 -14.57
C GLN A 518 49.36 1.83 -14.85
N ALA A 519 48.96 1.06 -13.83
CA ALA A 519 48.61 -0.34 -14.00
C ALA A 519 47.37 -0.55 -14.89
N VAL A 520 46.33 0.27 -14.70
CA VAL A 520 45.08 0.18 -15.49
C VAL A 520 45.31 0.53 -16.96
N VAL A 521 46.11 1.56 -17.24
CA VAL A 521 46.47 1.96 -18.61
C VAL A 521 47.26 0.85 -19.33
N LYS A 522 48.08 0.09 -18.61
CA LYS A 522 48.87 -1.02 -19.17
C LYS A 522 48.03 -2.29 -19.39
N THR A 523 46.99 -2.53 -18.60
CA THR A 523 46.14 -3.73 -18.70
C THR A 523 45.10 -3.63 -19.83
N LYS A 524 45.12 -4.52 -20.84
CA LYS A 524 44.30 -4.44 -22.09
C LYS A 524 42.86 -4.96 -21.99
N ALA A 525 42.40 -5.46 -20.85
CA ALA A 525 41.14 -6.21 -20.77
C ALA A 525 39.96 -5.34 -20.29
N SER A 526 38.97 -5.11 -21.17
CA SER A 526 37.59 -4.84 -20.75
C SER A 526 36.87 -6.19 -20.58
N ARG A 527 36.18 -6.39 -19.46
CA ARG A 527 35.34 -7.58 -19.23
C ARG A 527 33.87 -7.19 -19.36
N ALA A 528 33.10 -7.99 -20.09
CA ALA A 528 31.64 -7.90 -20.05
C ALA A 528 31.13 -8.54 -18.75
N VAL A 529 30.10 -7.94 -18.15
CA VAL A 529 29.43 -8.47 -16.96
C VAL A 529 27.95 -8.60 -17.29
N GLU A 530 27.33 -9.67 -16.79
CA GLU A 530 25.90 -9.91 -16.92
C GLU A 530 25.14 -8.97 -15.98
N VAL A 531 24.26 -8.14 -16.55
CA VAL A 531 23.43 -7.17 -15.83
C VAL A 531 22.01 -7.33 -16.35
N ILE A 532 21.02 -7.22 -15.47
CA ILE A 532 19.60 -7.23 -15.85
C ILE A 532 19.36 -6.13 -16.89
N ASP A 533 18.81 -6.51 -18.04
CA ASP A 533 18.55 -5.57 -19.12
C ASP A 533 17.26 -4.80 -18.89
N ALA A 534 17.40 -3.62 -18.29
CA ALA A 534 16.29 -2.71 -18.03
C ALA A 534 15.47 -2.35 -19.28
N GLU A 535 16.08 -2.37 -20.48
CA GLU A 535 15.36 -2.11 -21.72
C GLU A 535 14.28 -3.16 -22.00
N THR A 536 14.51 -4.40 -21.57
CA THR A 536 13.62 -5.54 -21.79
C THR A 536 12.64 -5.74 -20.64
N GLU A 537 13.07 -5.53 -19.39
CA GLU A 537 12.27 -5.85 -18.21
C GLU A 537 11.27 -4.76 -17.79
N ILE A 538 11.62 -3.48 -17.92
CA ILE A 538 10.74 -2.38 -17.53
C ILE A 538 9.39 -2.41 -18.24
N PRO A 539 9.30 -2.55 -19.59
CA PRO A 539 8.01 -2.62 -20.28
C PRO A 539 7.12 -3.76 -19.76
N LYS A 540 7.69 -4.95 -19.54
CA LYS A 540 6.94 -6.13 -19.04
C LYS A 540 6.33 -5.87 -17.66
N LEU A 541 7.10 -5.26 -16.77
CA LEU A 541 6.65 -4.98 -15.41
C LEU A 541 5.60 -3.86 -15.37
N VAL A 542 5.74 -2.84 -16.22
CA VAL A 542 4.70 -1.81 -16.39
C VAL A 542 3.39 -2.42 -16.87
N ASP A 543 3.43 -3.26 -17.91
CA ASP A 543 2.24 -3.90 -18.46
C ASP A 543 1.52 -4.76 -17.41
N LYS A 544 2.30 -5.56 -16.68
CA LYS A 544 1.80 -6.39 -15.60
C LYS A 544 1.12 -5.54 -14.51
N ALA A 545 1.75 -4.46 -14.09
CA ALA A 545 1.24 -3.57 -13.05
C ALA A 545 -0.09 -2.92 -13.45
N VAL A 546 -0.17 -2.35 -14.65
CA VAL A 546 -1.39 -1.70 -15.17
C VAL A 546 -2.51 -2.73 -15.35
N THR A 547 -2.20 -3.91 -15.89
CA THR A 547 -3.18 -4.98 -16.12
C THR A 547 -3.76 -5.48 -14.80
N GLN A 548 -2.91 -5.77 -13.80
CA GLN A 548 -3.36 -6.23 -12.47
C GLN A 548 -4.21 -5.17 -11.75
N SER A 549 -3.82 -3.89 -11.83
CA SER A 549 -4.60 -2.79 -11.25
C SER A 549 -6.00 -2.68 -11.85
N ARG A 550 -6.13 -2.81 -13.18
CA ARG A 550 -7.43 -2.76 -13.86
C ARG A 550 -8.30 -3.96 -13.50
N ILE A 551 -7.72 -5.16 -13.40
CA ILE A 551 -8.42 -6.37 -12.93
C ILE A 551 -8.93 -6.16 -11.49
N PHE A 552 -8.10 -5.60 -10.61
CA PHE A 552 -8.46 -5.33 -9.22
C PHE A 552 -9.57 -4.26 -9.07
N GLN A 553 -9.59 -3.24 -9.94
CA GLN A 553 -10.59 -2.16 -9.93
C GLN A 553 -11.93 -2.58 -10.54
N VAL A 554 -11.93 -3.50 -11.51
CA VAL A 554 -13.15 -4.01 -12.17
C VAL A 554 -13.85 -5.09 -11.35
N SER A 555 -13.17 -5.81 -10.45
CA SER A 555 -13.68 -7.09 -9.96
C SER A 555 -14.42 -7.11 -8.62
N ARG A 556 -14.32 -6.14 -7.71
CA ARG A 556 -14.28 -6.59 -6.30
C ARG A 556 -15.50 -6.60 -5.37
N LEU A 557 -16.67 -6.02 -5.65
CA LEU A 557 -17.86 -6.29 -4.79
C LEU A 557 -19.20 -5.94 -5.43
N THR A 558 -19.31 -4.81 -6.12
CA THR A 558 -20.61 -4.28 -6.57
C THR A 558 -21.18 -5.03 -7.77
N SER A 559 -20.36 -5.57 -8.67
CA SER A 559 -20.84 -6.36 -9.82
C SER A 559 -21.36 -7.75 -9.43
N GLU A 560 -20.85 -8.36 -8.35
CA GLU A 560 -21.25 -9.70 -7.92
C GLU A 560 -22.52 -9.71 -7.05
N ILE A 561 -22.70 -8.73 -6.15
CA ILE A 561 -23.91 -8.64 -5.30
C ILE A 561 -25.13 -8.28 -6.16
N THR A 562 -24.97 -7.36 -7.11
CA THR A 562 -26.09 -6.84 -7.91
C THR A 562 -26.54 -7.76 -9.05
N GLN A 563 -25.72 -8.73 -9.48
CA GLN A 563 -26.10 -9.68 -10.53
C GLN A 563 -26.76 -10.96 -10.02
N LEU A 564 -26.50 -11.36 -8.77
CA LEU A 564 -26.98 -12.63 -8.20
C LEU A 564 -28.13 -12.46 -7.20
N ASP A 565 -28.22 -11.31 -6.53
CA ASP A 565 -29.23 -11.03 -5.51
C ASP A 565 -30.15 -9.87 -5.95
N HIS A 566 -31.46 -10.00 -5.71
CA HIS A 566 -32.47 -9.04 -6.19
C HIS A 566 -32.22 -7.64 -5.61
N HIS A 567 -31.55 -6.79 -6.40
CA HIS A 567 -31.10 -5.45 -6.01
C HIS A 567 -32.20 -4.56 -5.41
N GLU A 568 -33.47 -4.79 -5.77
CA GLU A 568 -34.61 -4.03 -5.25
C GLU A 568 -34.87 -4.21 -3.74
N TYR A 569 -34.43 -5.33 -3.14
CA TYR A 569 -34.61 -5.59 -1.71
C TYR A 569 -33.40 -5.16 -0.87
N PHE A 570 -32.27 -4.87 -1.52
CA PHE A 570 -31.09 -4.36 -0.85
C PHE A 570 -31.11 -2.84 -0.82
N SER A 571 -31.47 -2.27 0.33
CA SER A 571 -31.33 -0.82 0.52
C SER A 571 -29.86 -0.42 0.42
N SER A 572 -29.57 0.81 -0.04
CA SER A 572 -28.20 1.32 -0.08
C SER A 572 -27.51 1.27 1.28
N LYS A 573 -28.28 1.47 2.37
CA LYS A 573 -27.79 1.37 3.75
C LYS A 573 -27.37 -0.06 4.11
N LEU A 574 -28.14 -1.06 3.66
CA LEU A 574 -27.81 -2.46 3.86
C LEU A 574 -26.60 -2.89 3.03
N LEU A 575 -26.50 -2.45 1.77
CA LEU A 575 -25.34 -2.74 0.91
C LEU A 575 -24.05 -2.18 1.52
N GLN A 576 -24.08 -0.92 1.98
CA GLN A 576 -22.94 -0.31 2.69
C GLN A 576 -22.58 -1.08 3.97
N PHE A 577 -23.59 -1.53 4.73
CA PHE A 577 -23.39 -2.32 5.95
C PHE A 577 -22.76 -3.69 5.66
N ILE A 578 -23.12 -4.34 4.54
CA ILE A 578 -22.54 -5.60 4.08
C ILE A 578 -21.11 -5.39 3.54
N GLU A 579 -20.88 -4.31 2.79
CA GLU A 579 -19.55 -3.95 2.27
C GLU A 579 -18.55 -3.65 3.39
N ALA A 580 -19.02 -3.05 4.49
CA ALA A 580 -18.26 -2.82 5.71
C ALA A 580 -18.19 -4.07 6.62
N PHE A 581 -17.92 -5.25 6.05
CA PHE A 581 -17.73 -6.47 6.83
C PHE A 581 -16.47 -6.36 7.70
N PRO A 582 -16.58 -6.41 9.05
CA PRO A 582 -15.44 -6.22 9.94
C PRO A 582 -14.68 -7.55 10.10
N PHE A 583 -13.81 -7.88 9.14
CA PHE A 583 -13.10 -9.17 9.11
C PHE A 583 -12.32 -9.48 10.40
N GLU A 584 -11.91 -8.47 11.15
CA GLU A 584 -11.23 -8.55 12.43
C GLU A 584 -12.10 -9.08 13.58
N GLU A 585 -13.43 -8.90 13.52
CA GLU A 585 -14.39 -9.40 14.53
C GLU A 585 -14.75 -10.88 14.31
N TYR A 586 -14.42 -11.41 13.14
CA TYR A 586 -14.80 -12.76 12.73
C TYR A 586 -13.60 -13.66 12.56
N ARG A 587 -13.66 -14.86 13.12
CA ARG A 587 -12.72 -15.94 12.83
C ARG A 587 -13.37 -16.95 11.90
N VAL A 588 -12.53 -17.62 11.12
CA VAL A 588 -12.99 -18.69 10.24
C VAL A 588 -12.92 -20.02 10.98
N TYR A 589 -14.02 -20.74 10.98
CA TYR A 589 -14.10 -22.12 11.45
C TYR A 589 -14.52 -23.04 10.31
N SER A 590 -13.77 -24.11 10.08
CA SER A 590 -14.07 -25.11 9.04
C SER A 590 -14.65 -26.35 9.69
N ILE A 591 -15.86 -26.71 9.26
CA ILE A 591 -16.66 -27.78 9.85
C ILE A 591 -16.78 -28.92 8.84
N PRO A 592 -16.38 -30.15 9.18
CA PRO A 592 -16.47 -31.30 8.28
C PRO A 592 -17.89 -31.47 7.73
N GLU A 593 -18.00 -31.63 6.41
CA GLU A 593 -19.27 -31.78 5.68
C GLU A 593 -20.20 -30.55 5.66
N GLU A 594 -19.93 -29.51 6.45
CA GLU A 594 -20.78 -28.31 6.51
C GLU A 594 -20.18 -27.09 5.80
N GLY A 595 -18.85 -27.00 5.73
CA GLY A 595 -18.15 -25.89 5.08
C GLY A 595 -17.44 -24.96 6.06
N SER A 596 -17.03 -23.78 5.59
CA SER A 596 -16.32 -22.79 6.41
C SER A 596 -17.19 -21.59 6.72
N PHE A 597 -17.21 -21.15 7.97
CA PHE A 597 -18.06 -20.06 8.45
C PHE A 597 -17.22 -18.95 9.08
N TYR A 598 -17.57 -17.70 8.79
CA TYR A 598 -17.17 -16.54 9.57
C TYR A 598 -18.03 -16.49 10.82
N LEU A 599 -17.41 -16.66 11.99
CA LEU A 599 -18.08 -16.64 13.29
C LEU A 599 -17.45 -15.54 14.15
N ASP A 600 -18.29 -14.70 14.72
CA ASP A 600 -17.91 -13.72 15.73
C ASP A 600 -17.76 -14.40 17.11
N SER A 601 -17.24 -13.63 18.06
CA SER A 601 -17.08 -14.09 19.45
C SER A 601 -18.36 -14.01 20.27
N ILE A 602 -19.48 -13.58 19.68
CA ILE A 602 -20.76 -13.47 20.38
C ILE A 602 -21.25 -14.88 20.71
N GLY A 603 -21.72 -15.04 21.95
CA GLY A 603 -22.37 -16.26 22.40
C GLY A 603 -23.65 -16.46 21.61
N ASP A 604 -23.76 -17.60 20.95
CA ASP A 604 -24.92 -18.00 20.16
C ASP A 604 -24.86 -19.52 20.08
N TRP A 605 -25.98 -20.17 20.42
CA TRP A 605 -26.01 -21.62 20.56
C TRP A 605 -25.50 -22.39 19.33
N ILE A 606 -25.81 -21.88 18.13
CA ILE A 606 -25.37 -22.48 16.87
C ILE A 606 -23.91 -22.16 16.59
N LYS A 607 -23.50 -20.89 16.70
CA LYS A 607 -22.11 -20.47 16.45
C LYS A 607 -21.14 -21.10 17.45
N ASP A 608 -21.53 -21.25 18.71
CA ASP A 608 -20.74 -21.90 19.76
C ASP A 608 -20.39 -23.34 19.41
N ARG A 609 -21.36 -24.12 18.92
CA ARG A 609 -21.15 -25.50 18.45
C ARG A 609 -20.23 -25.55 17.24
N LEU A 610 -20.41 -24.66 16.27
CA LEU A 610 -19.50 -24.58 15.12
C LEU A 610 -18.08 -24.19 15.56
N ARG A 611 -17.91 -23.28 16.53
CA ARG A 611 -16.58 -22.94 17.08
C ARG A 611 -15.88 -24.15 17.70
N GLN A 612 -16.63 -25.13 18.20
CA GLN A 612 -16.13 -26.40 18.74
C GLN A 612 -15.91 -27.47 17.66
N GLY A 613 -16.23 -27.19 16.39
CA GLY A 613 -16.12 -28.14 15.29
C GLY A 613 -17.29 -29.12 15.20
N GLU A 614 -18.38 -28.88 15.91
CA GLU A 614 -19.55 -29.76 15.96
C GLU A 614 -20.54 -29.47 14.84
N ASN A 615 -21.26 -30.53 14.41
CA ASN A 615 -22.38 -30.40 13.49
C ASN A 615 -23.68 -30.11 14.25
N CYS A 616 -24.43 -29.09 13.81
CA CYS A 616 -25.73 -28.74 14.39
C CYS A 616 -26.89 -29.48 13.71
N GLU A 617 -27.93 -29.80 14.49
CA GLU A 617 -29.25 -30.23 14.00
C GLU A 617 -29.20 -31.39 12.97
N LEU A 618 -28.51 -32.48 13.33
CA LEU A 618 -28.27 -33.63 12.45
C LEU A 618 -29.57 -34.30 11.96
N GLN A 619 -30.64 -34.25 12.74
CA GLN A 619 -31.95 -34.79 12.34
C GLN A 619 -32.57 -33.99 11.19
N ILE A 620 -32.51 -32.64 11.28
CA ILE A 620 -32.93 -31.74 10.20
C ILE A 620 -32.04 -31.96 8.96
N LYS A 621 -30.71 -32.06 9.12
CA LYS A 621 -29.79 -32.39 8.02
C LYS A 621 -30.23 -33.66 7.26
N ALA A 622 -30.60 -34.73 7.97
CA ALA A 622 -31.05 -35.97 7.35
C ALA A 622 -32.36 -35.81 6.56
N LEU A 623 -33.29 -34.99 7.05
CA LEU A 623 -34.54 -34.68 6.35
C LEU A 623 -34.31 -33.77 5.13
N LEU A 624 -33.44 -32.76 5.24
CA LEU A 624 -33.02 -31.94 4.10
C LEU A 624 -32.42 -32.82 3.01
N GLN A 625 -31.51 -33.73 3.35
CA GLN A 625 -30.92 -34.66 2.40
C GLN A 625 -31.96 -35.57 1.73
N LYS A 626 -32.99 -35.99 2.47
CA LYS A 626 -34.06 -36.86 1.95
C LYS A 626 -35.00 -36.13 0.98
N TYR A 627 -35.32 -34.86 1.23
CA TYR A 627 -36.40 -34.16 0.54
C TYR A 627 -35.95 -33.03 -0.41
N CYS A 628 -34.71 -32.56 -0.31
CA CYS A 628 -34.10 -31.74 -1.37
C CYS A 628 -33.94 -32.58 -2.63
N LYS A 629 -34.62 -32.19 -3.71
CA LYS A 629 -34.53 -32.90 -4.99
C LYS A 629 -33.45 -32.22 -5.86
N PRO A 630 -32.54 -32.98 -6.49
CA PRO A 630 -31.62 -32.39 -7.45
C PRO A 630 -32.37 -31.60 -8.53
N GLY A 631 -31.90 -30.38 -8.83
CA GLY A 631 -32.49 -29.48 -9.82
C GLY A 631 -33.75 -28.74 -9.38
N SER A 632 -34.28 -28.96 -8.16
CA SER A 632 -35.49 -28.27 -7.71
C SER A 632 -35.18 -26.93 -7.02
N HIS A 633 -36.25 -26.14 -6.82
CA HIS A 633 -36.19 -24.94 -5.98
C HIS A 633 -36.52 -25.33 -4.54
N VAL A 634 -35.71 -24.88 -3.58
CA VAL A 634 -35.96 -25.00 -2.15
C VAL A 634 -35.87 -23.64 -1.46
N ILE A 635 -36.62 -23.50 -0.37
CA ILE A 635 -36.76 -22.22 0.34
C ILE A 635 -36.33 -22.40 1.79
N ASP A 636 -35.50 -21.49 2.26
CA ASP A 636 -35.05 -21.41 3.64
C ASP A 636 -35.55 -20.10 4.24
N VAL A 637 -36.47 -20.16 5.20
CA VAL A 637 -37.07 -19.00 5.85
C VAL A 637 -36.60 -18.95 7.30
N GLY A 638 -35.93 -17.84 7.66
CA GLY A 638 -35.09 -17.79 8.86
C GLY A 638 -33.75 -18.45 8.59
N ALA A 639 -33.07 -18.03 7.51
CA ALA A 639 -31.86 -18.68 7.03
C ALA A 639 -30.66 -18.53 7.98
N HIS A 640 -30.73 -17.56 8.91
CA HIS A 640 -29.67 -17.26 9.87
C HIS A 640 -28.31 -17.12 9.16
N ILE A 641 -27.22 -17.66 9.74
CA ILE A 641 -25.87 -17.63 9.13
C ILE A 641 -25.69 -18.60 7.93
N GLY A 642 -26.74 -19.34 7.57
CA GLY A 642 -26.80 -20.11 6.32
C GLY A 642 -26.45 -21.58 6.39
N ILE A 643 -26.41 -22.21 7.57
CA ILE A 643 -26.08 -23.64 7.70
C ILE A 643 -27.01 -24.49 6.82
N HIS A 644 -28.32 -24.33 6.98
CA HIS A 644 -29.31 -25.09 6.22
C HIS A 644 -29.34 -24.67 4.75
N SER A 645 -29.27 -23.37 4.46
CA SER A 645 -29.15 -22.84 3.09
C SER A 645 -27.99 -23.49 2.30
N MET A 646 -26.81 -23.63 2.91
CA MET A 646 -25.65 -24.24 2.26
C MET A 646 -25.80 -25.76 2.10
N ARG A 647 -26.40 -26.45 3.08
CA ARG A 647 -26.78 -27.87 2.94
C ARG A 647 -27.73 -28.07 1.76
N MET A 648 -28.80 -27.28 1.71
CA MET A 648 -29.78 -27.29 0.63
C MET A 648 -29.12 -27.01 -0.72
N ALA A 649 -28.24 -26.01 -0.81
CA ALA A 649 -27.53 -25.65 -2.03
C ALA A 649 -26.66 -26.80 -2.57
N ARG A 650 -26.04 -27.58 -1.66
CA ARG A 650 -25.33 -28.81 -2.04
C ARG A 650 -26.27 -29.91 -2.52
N PHE A 651 -27.38 -30.13 -1.83
CA PHE A 651 -28.29 -31.26 -2.11
C PHE A 651 -29.10 -31.07 -3.40
N VAL A 652 -29.55 -29.85 -3.71
CA VAL A 652 -30.23 -29.57 -4.98
C VAL A 652 -29.26 -29.50 -6.16
N GLY A 653 -27.96 -29.38 -5.89
CA GLY A 653 -26.92 -29.32 -6.92
C GLY A 653 -26.94 -28.02 -7.74
N PRO A 654 -26.02 -27.88 -8.71
CA PRO A 654 -25.79 -26.62 -9.43
C PRO A 654 -26.98 -26.13 -10.26
N GLU A 655 -27.84 -27.04 -10.73
CA GLU A 655 -29.07 -26.72 -11.48
C GLU A 655 -30.26 -26.41 -10.58
N GLY A 656 -30.16 -26.73 -9.29
CA GLY A 656 -31.18 -26.40 -8.30
C GLY A 656 -31.02 -24.98 -7.79
N LYS A 657 -32.04 -24.46 -7.10
CA LYS A 657 -32.04 -23.08 -6.59
C LYS A 657 -32.38 -23.08 -5.10
N VAL A 658 -31.69 -22.24 -4.33
CA VAL A 658 -32.05 -21.94 -2.94
C VAL A 658 -32.46 -20.48 -2.83
N SER A 659 -33.63 -20.20 -2.24
CA SER A 659 -34.03 -18.86 -1.83
C SER A 659 -34.01 -18.75 -0.32
N SER A 660 -33.06 -17.99 0.20
CA SER A 660 -32.79 -17.81 1.63
C SER A 660 -33.34 -16.46 2.10
N PHE A 661 -34.28 -16.47 3.02
CA PHE A 661 -34.90 -15.28 3.61
C PHE A 661 -34.37 -15.06 5.02
N GLU A 662 -33.72 -13.92 5.22
CA GLU A 662 -33.20 -13.49 6.51
C GLU A 662 -33.37 -11.98 6.61
N PRO A 663 -34.22 -11.44 7.50
CA PRO A 663 -34.41 -10.00 7.59
C PRO A 663 -33.33 -9.28 8.40
N GLN A 664 -32.60 -9.96 9.29
CA GLN A 664 -31.67 -9.31 10.22
C GLN A 664 -30.38 -8.88 9.53
N PRO A 665 -30.04 -7.56 9.48
CA PRO A 665 -28.90 -7.07 8.70
C PRO A 665 -27.55 -7.73 9.03
N LYS A 666 -27.26 -7.95 10.32
CA LYS A 666 -26.03 -8.62 10.78
C LYS A 666 -25.95 -10.04 10.23
N THR A 667 -27.05 -10.76 10.37
CA THR A 667 -27.18 -12.16 9.97
C THR A 667 -27.18 -12.32 8.45
N VAL A 668 -27.85 -11.43 7.69
CA VAL A 668 -27.75 -11.33 6.22
C VAL A 668 -26.31 -11.15 5.78
N ARG A 669 -25.59 -10.25 6.45
CA ARG A 669 -24.19 -9.95 6.15
C ARG A 669 -23.32 -11.19 6.36
N GLU A 670 -23.50 -11.90 7.47
CA GLU A 670 -22.82 -13.18 7.74
C GLU A 670 -23.18 -14.26 6.72
N LEU A 671 -24.46 -14.40 6.37
CA LEU A 671 -24.98 -15.32 5.36
C LEU A 671 -24.34 -15.10 3.98
N ILE A 672 -24.22 -13.85 3.54
CA ILE A 672 -23.58 -13.48 2.27
C ILE A 672 -22.10 -13.86 2.28
N MET A 673 -21.40 -13.55 3.37
CA MET A 673 -19.96 -13.85 3.47
C MET A 673 -19.70 -15.35 3.57
N ASN A 674 -20.55 -16.09 4.26
CA ASN A 674 -20.48 -17.55 4.35
C ASN A 674 -20.80 -18.22 3.01
N ARG A 675 -21.84 -17.77 2.30
CA ARG A 675 -22.15 -18.22 0.94
C ARG A 675 -20.93 -18.04 0.01
N ARG A 676 -20.33 -16.85 0.02
CA ARG A 676 -19.14 -16.52 -0.79
C ARG A 676 -17.95 -17.40 -0.44
N ARG A 677 -17.69 -17.57 0.86
CA ARG A 677 -16.59 -18.40 1.35
C ARG A 677 -16.70 -19.85 0.88
N ASN A 678 -17.92 -20.37 0.83
CA ASN A 678 -18.21 -21.73 0.39
C ASN A 678 -18.46 -21.86 -1.12
N GLY A 679 -18.39 -20.76 -1.87
CA GLY A 679 -18.51 -20.77 -3.33
C GLY A 679 -19.91 -21.13 -3.86
N HIS A 680 -20.97 -20.92 -3.08
CA HIS A 680 -22.34 -21.26 -3.49
C HIS A 680 -22.93 -20.19 -4.43
N THR A 681 -23.01 -20.52 -5.72
CA THR A 681 -23.57 -19.63 -6.77
C THR A 681 -25.08 -19.82 -6.97
N ASN A 682 -25.62 -20.99 -6.62
CA ASN A 682 -27.01 -21.39 -6.78
C ASN A 682 -27.94 -21.00 -5.61
N MET A 683 -27.44 -20.14 -4.71
CA MET A 683 -28.15 -19.65 -3.54
C MET A 683 -28.41 -18.15 -3.70
N GLN A 684 -29.64 -17.74 -3.45
CA GLN A 684 -30.09 -16.35 -3.57
C GLN A 684 -30.57 -15.84 -2.22
N ILE A 685 -30.06 -14.70 -1.79
CA ILE A 685 -30.33 -14.16 -0.45
C ILE A 685 -31.30 -12.98 -0.54
N PHE A 686 -32.34 -13.02 0.27
CA PHE A 686 -33.38 -12.01 0.37
C PHE A 686 -33.37 -11.38 1.77
N PRO A 687 -32.99 -10.09 1.90
CA PRO A 687 -33.03 -9.37 3.17
C PRO A 687 -34.46 -8.92 3.53
N VAL A 688 -35.38 -9.87 3.60
CA VAL A 688 -36.83 -9.64 3.61
C VAL A 688 -37.47 -10.50 4.69
N ALA A 689 -38.37 -9.90 5.47
CA ALA A 689 -39.25 -10.61 6.38
C ALA A 689 -40.45 -11.18 5.62
N LEU A 690 -40.90 -12.39 5.97
CA LEU A 690 -42.08 -12.99 5.38
C LEU A 690 -43.27 -12.99 6.35
N GLY A 691 -44.44 -12.62 5.86
CA GLY A 691 -45.69 -12.58 6.63
C GLY A 691 -46.92 -12.59 5.73
N ASN A 692 -48.08 -12.18 6.25
CA ASN A 692 -49.37 -12.25 5.54
C ASN A 692 -49.72 -11.01 4.69
N ALA A 693 -48.86 -10.00 4.66
CA ALA A 693 -49.07 -8.78 3.88
C ALA A 693 -47.75 -8.19 3.38
N ASN A 694 -47.83 -7.37 2.33
CA ASN A 694 -46.69 -6.58 1.87
C ASN A 694 -46.60 -5.27 2.65
N GLY A 695 -45.39 -4.91 3.09
CA GLY A 695 -45.15 -3.68 3.82
C GLY A 695 -43.71 -3.54 4.25
N SER A 696 -43.53 -3.01 5.45
CA SER A 696 -42.27 -2.87 6.16
C SER A 696 -42.51 -3.26 7.61
N VAL A 697 -41.55 -3.94 8.23
CA VAL A 697 -41.62 -4.34 9.64
C VAL A 697 -40.37 -3.85 10.36
N GLU A 698 -40.56 -3.30 11.56
CA GLU A 698 -39.44 -3.02 12.44
C GLU A 698 -38.98 -4.32 13.11
N LEU A 699 -37.69 -4.61 12.98
CA LEU A 699 -37.10 -5.81 13.55
C LEU A 699 -36.92 -5.64 15.06
N SER A 700 -36.92 -6.75 15.78
CA SER A 700 -36.50 -6.77 17.17
C SER A 700 -34.98 -6.87 17.27
N PRO A 701 -34.39 -6.36 18.36
CA PRO A 701 -32.98 -6.60 18.64
C PRO A 701 -32.69 -8.10 18.70
N LEU A 702 -31.50 -8.50 18.23
CA LEU A 702 -31.06 -9.89 18.32
C LEU A 702 -31.04 -10.36 19.77
N LEU A 703 -31.55 -11.57 20.01
CA LEU A 703 -31.50 -12.19 21.33
C LEU A 703 -30.08 -12.63 21.66
N GLU A 704 -29.56 -12.15 22.78
CA GLU A 704 -28.24 -12.54 23.27
C GLU A 704 -28.21 -14.04 23.61
N GLY A 705 -27.20 -14.76 23.13
CA GLY A 705 -27.08 -16.21 23.33
C GLY A 705 -27.89 -17.07 22.35
N ASN A 706 -28.82 -16.48 21.58
CA ASN A 706 -29.61 -17.18 20.58
C ASN A 706 -30.09 -16.23 19.48
N GLU A 707 -29.18 -15.77 18.62
CA GLU A 707 -29.49 -14.79 17.57
C GLU A 707 -30.55 -15.31 16.59
N GLY A 708 -30.52 -16.63 16.33
CA GLY A 708 -31.54 -17.34 15.54
C GLY A 708 -32.94 -17.25 16.14
N GLY A 709 -33.06 -17.12 17.47
CA GLY A 709 -34.32 -17.05 18.21
C GLY A 709 -35.09 -15.72 18.11
N THR A 710 -34.66 -14.80 17.24
CA THR A 710 -35.14 -13.42 17.26
C THR A 710 -36.44 -13.25 16.48
N SER A 711 -37.58 -13.18 17.19
CA SER A 711 -38.88 -12.83 16.60
C SER A 711 -38.90 -11.44 15.95
N ILE A 712 -39.69 -11.24 14.90
CA ILE A 712 -39.93 -9.91 14.30
C ILE A 712 -41.21 -9.24 14.84
N GLY A 713 -41.35 -7.93 14.67
CA GLY A 713 -42.62 -7.22 14.90
C GLY A 713 -42.85 -6.66 16.30
N LYS A 714 -41.98 -6.93 17.28
CA LYS A 714 -41.98 -6.21 18.58
C LYS A 714 -41.25 -4.86 18.51
N GLY A 715 -40.55 -4.60 17.40
CA GLY A 715 -39.75 -3.38 17.18
C GLY A 715 -38.57 -3.26 18.15
N GLY A 716 -37.94 -2.09 18.16
CA GLY A 716 -36.90 -1.73 19.12
C GLY A 716 -35.46 -1.92 18.62
N SER A 717 -35.24 -2.49 17.43
CA SER A 717 -33.91 -2.52 16.80
C SER A 717 -33.59 -1.24 16.01
N GLY A 718 -34.61 -0.46 15.63
CA GLY A 718 -34.46 0.67 14.70
C GLY A 718 -34.17 0.27 13.24
N TYR A 719 -34.17 -1.03 12.92
CA TYR A 719 -34.03 -1.53 11.56
C TYR A 719 -35.39 -1.94 10.98
N PHE A 720 -35.64 -1.49 9.75
CA PHE A 720 -36.82 -1.86 8.99
C PHE A 720 -36.43 -2.78 7.85
N ALA A 721 -37.05 -3.95 7.79
CA ALA A 721 -36.95 -4.85 6.66
C ALA A 721 -38.23 -4.76 5.81
N PRO A 722 -38.15 -4.91 4.48
CA PRO A 722 -39.33 -5.18 3.68
C PRO A 722 -40.07 -6.39 4.25
N LEU A 723 -41.38 -6.25 4.43
CA LEU A 723 -42.27 -7.36 4.74
C LEU A 723 -42.96 -7.78 3.44
N ARG A 724 -42.94 -9.08 3.12
CA ARG A 724 -43.58 -9.61 1.91
C ARG A 724 -44.34 -10.88 2.21
N THR A 725 -45.40 -11.14 1.44
CA THR A 725 -45.97 -12.49 1.33
C THR A 725 -45.06 -13.35 0.48
N LEU A 726 -44.83 -14.62 0.84
CA LEU A 726 -44.08 -15.54 -0.03
C LEU A 726 -44.75 -15.67 -1.41
N ASP A 727 -46.09 -15.61 -1.44
CA ASP A 727 -46.87 -15.64 -2.67
C ASP A 727 -46.51 -14.53 -3.67
N SER A 728 -45.99 -13.39 -3.20
CA SER A 728 -45.58 -12.28 -4.07
C SER A 728 -44.36 -12.59 -4.94
N PHE A 729 -43.54 -13.58 -4.57
CA PHE A 729 -42.38 -14.01 -5.34
C PHE A 729 -42.73 -15.00 -6.47
N GLN A 730 -43.96 -15.53 -6.45
CA GLN A 730 -44.48 -16.42 -7.50
C GLN A 730 -43.60 -17.64 -7.83
N PHE A 731 -42.86 -18.17 -6.85
CA PHE A 731 -41.97 -19.30 -7.06
C PHE A 731 -42.71 -20.54 -7.57
N SER A 732 -42.06 -21.26 -8.50
CA SER A 732 -42.50 -22.54 -9.07
C SER A 732 -41.50 -23.64 -8.72
N ASP A 733 -41.92 -24.89 -8.85
CA ASP A 733 -41.08 -26.08 -8.63
C ASP A 733 -40.41 -26.13 -7.25
N VAL A 734 -41.09 -25.55 -6.25
CA VAL A 734 -40.65 -25.58 -4.86
C VAL A 734 -40.87 -26.98 -4.30
N SER A 735 -39.78 -27.71 -4.01
CA SER A 735 -39.87 -29.08 -3.50
C SER A 735 -39.85 -29.17 -1.97
N LEU A 736 -39.24 -28.18 -1.31
CA LEU A 736 -39.04 -28.15 0.14
C LEU A 736 -39.04 -26.71 0.64
N MET A 737 -39.62 -26.50 1.83
CA MET A 737 -39.48 -25.27 2.60
C MET A 737 -39.00 -25.61 4.02
N LYS A 738 -37.94 -24.95 4.50
CA LYS A 738 -37.61 -24.88 5.94
C LYS A 738 -38.14 -23.56 6.47
N VAL A 739 -38.83 -23.59 7.59
CA VAL A 739 -39.52 -22.44 8.18
C VAL A 739 -39.21 -22.37 9.65
N ASP A 740 -38.61 -21.27 10.06
CA ASP A 740 -38.18 -21.00 11.42
C ASP A 740 -38.15 -19.48 11.57
N VAL A 741 -39.28 -18.93 12.00
CA VAL A 741 -39.55 -17.49 11.92
C VAL A 741 -40.00 -16.91 13.25
N GLU A 742 -39.83 -17.69 14.32
CA GLU A 742 -39.94 -17.27 15.71
C GLU A 742 -41.24 -16.51 16.02
N LEU A 743 -42.34 -17.27 16.23
CA LEU A 743 -43.70 -16.80 16.57
C LEU A 743 -44.52 -16.20 15.42
N MET A 744 -44.00 -16.22 14.19
CA MET A 744 -44.63 -15.66 12.98
C MET A 744 -45.12 -16.73 11.99
N GLU A 745 -45.16 -17.99 12.42
CA GLU A 745 -45.47 -19.14 11.57
C GLU A 745 -46.88 -19.04 10.98
N ASP A 746 -47.87 -18.61 11.76
CA ASP A 746 -49.25 -18.40 11.34
C ASP A 746 -49.37 -17.32 10.25
N ALA A 747 -48.73 -16.17 10.46
CA ALA A 747 -48.70 -15.08 9.50
C ALA A 747 -47.93 -15.47 8.22
N PHE A 748 -46.82 -16.19 8.34
CA PHE A 748 -46.06 -16.72 7.21
C PHE A 748 -46.91 -17.68 6.38
N LEU A 749 -47.55 -18.66 7.01
CA LEU A 749 -48.32 -19.69 6.33
C LEU A 749 -49.51 -19.12 5.56
N GLU A 750 -50.21 -18.12 6.11
CA GLU A 750 -51.27 -17.42 5.38
C GLU A 750 -50.71 -16.68 4.15
N GLY A 751 -49.55 -16.02 4.27
CA GLY A 751 -48.87 -15.34 3.16
C GLY A 751 -48.16 -16.26 2.15
N ALA A 752 -48.03 -17.55 2.47
CA ALA A 752 -47.44 -18.58 1.62
C ALA A 752 -48.48 -19.55 1.02
N LYS A 753 -49.76 -19.36 1.34
CA LYS A 753 -50.84 -20.29 1.05
C LYS A 753 -50.94 -20.67 -0.43
N ASN A 754 -50.85 -19.72 -1.35
CA ASN A 754 -50.96 -20.03 -2.77
C ASN A 754 -49.71 -20.78 -3.28
N THR A 755 -48.53 -20.46 -2.76
CA THR A 755 -47.28 -21.14 -3.08
C THR A 755 -47.29 -22.57 -2.55
N ILE A 756 -47.82 -22.80 -1.34
CA ILE A 756 -48.03 -24.13 -0.74
C ILE A 756 -49.02 -24.94 -1.59
N ILE A 757 -50.20 -24.39 -1.89
CA ILE A 757 -51.23 -25.09 -2.68
C ILE A 757 -50.72 -25.43 -4.09
N ARG A 758 -49.99 -24.51 -4.72
CA ARG A 758 -49.46 -24.65 -6.09
C ARG A 758 -48.36 -25.71 -6.18
N ASN A 759 -47.36 -25.62 -5.31
CA ASN A 759 -46.13 -26.43 -5.42
C ASN A 759 -46.17 -27.71 -4.59
N LYS A 760 -47.02 -27.75 -3.54
CA LYS A 760 -47.10 -28.84 -2.56
C LYS A 760 -45.71 -29.28 -2.03
N PRO A 761 -44.86 -28.36 -1.57
CA PRO A 761 -43.55 -28.71 -1.04
C PRO A 761 -43.69 -29.53 0.24
N VAL A 762 -42.68 -30.32 0.59
CA VAL A 762 -42.51 -30.77 1.98
C VAL A 762 -42.16 -29.55 2.83
N ILE A 763 -42.70 -29.45 4.04
CA ILE A 763 -42.45 -28.31 4.93
C ILE A 763 -41.82 -28.83 6.21
N LEU A 764 -40.61 -28.38 6.51
CA LEU A 764 -39.97 -28.53 7.82
C LEU A 764 -40.20 -27.22 8.56
N ILE A 765 -40.88 -27.27 9.70
CA ILE A 765 -41.29 -26.06 10.41
C ILE A 765 -41.06 -26.20 11.92
N GLU A 766 -40.34 -25.24 12.48
CA GLU A 766 -40.33 -25.01 13.92
C GLU A 766 -41.58 -24.20 14.28
N ILE A 767 -42.40 -24.71 15.22
CA ILE A 767 -43.65 -24.05 15.61
C ILE A 767 -43.52 -23.44 17.00
N MET A 768 -43.70 -22.12 17.07
CA MET A 768 -43.77 -21.32 18.30
C MET A 768 -42.46 -21.33 19.12
N ALA A 769 -41.32 -21.00 18.50
CA ALA A 769 -40.10 -20.54 19.18
C ALA A 769 -39.61 -21.47 20.31
N GLY A 770 -39.36 -22.75 20.02
CA GLY A 770 -38.86 -23.68 21.04
C GLY A 770 -39.88 -24.22 22.06
N HIS A 771 -41.16 -23.81 22.02
CA HIS A 771 -42.15 -24.29 22.99
C HIS A 771 -42.64 -25.72 22.68
N ASP A 772 -42.22 -26.70 23.50
CA ASP A 772 -42.70 -28.08 23.38
C ASP A 772 -44.22 -28.18 23.68
N HIS A 773 -44.97 -28.72 22.72
CA HIS A 773 -46.41 -28.98 22.80
C HIS A 773 -46.82 -29.77 24.06
N ALA A 774 -45.97 -30.69 24.54
CA ALA A 774 -46.24 -31.52 25.70
C ALA A 774 -46.29 -30.72 27.02
N VAL A 775 -45.63 -29.56 27.06
CA VAL A 775 -45.54 -28.69 28.25
C VAL A 775 -46.15 -27.30 28.03
N ALA A 776 -46.52 -26.94 26.80
CA ALA A 776 -47.18 -25.68 26.48
C ALA A 776 -48.56 -25.56 27.16
N THR A 777 -48.84 -24.42 27.78
CA THR A 777 -50.12 -24.13 28.45
C THR A 777 -50.76 -22.86 27.88
N GLY A 778 -52.10 -22.78 27.95
CA GLY A 778 -52.85 -21.61 27.52
C GLY A 778 -52.77 -21.31 26.02
N GLU A 779 -52.49 -20.05 25.69
CA GLU A 779 -52.55 -19.48 24.33
C GLU A 779 -51.54 -20.11 23.35
N ILE A 780 -50.34 -20.47 23.82
CA ILE A 780 -49.29 -21.04 22.96
C ILE A 780 -49.71 -22.40 22.41
N ARG A 781 -50.29 -23.27 23.25
CA ARG A 781 -50.79 -24.58 22.81
C ARG A 781 -51.88 -24.44 21.74
N GLN A 782 -52.77 -23.48 21.93
CA GLN A 782 -53.81 -23.20 20.93
C GLN A 782 -53.24 -22.73 19.60
N ARG A 783 -52.20 -21.89 19.61
CA ARG A 783 -51.52 -21.47 18.38
C ARG A 783 -50.81 -22.62 17.68
N ILE A 784 -50.16 -23.53 18.42
CA ILE A 784 -49.57 -24.75 17.85
C ILE A 784 -50.65 -25.59 17.16
N ASP A 785 -51.76 -25.88 17.86
CA ASP A 785 -52.87 -26.67 17.33
C ASP A 785 -53.49 -26.01 16.07
N ASN A 786 -53.61 -24.68 16.05
CA ASN A 786 -54.11 -23.94 14.89
C ASN A 786 -53.16 -24.03 13.68
N THR A 787 -51.86 -23.93 13.89
CA THR A 787 -50.85 -24.07 12.81
C THR A 787 -50.89 -25.46 12.20
N ILE A 788 -50.97 -26.50 13.05
CA ILE A 788 -51.13 -27.90 12.60
C ILE A 788 -52.42 -28.03 11.79
N HIS A 789 -53.54 -27.56 12.33
CA HIS A 789 -54.84 -27.67 11.68
C HIS A 789 -54.89 -26.94 10.33
N PHE A 790 -54.24 -25.76 10.23
CA PHE A 790 -54.14 -25.01 8.98
C PHE A 790 -53.45 -25.83 7.88
N LEU A 791 -52.32 -26.48 8.20
CA LEU A 791 -51.60 -27.33 7.25
C LEU A 791 -52.43 -28.57 6.87
N GLU A 792 -53.12 -29.20 7.83
CA GLU A 792 -54.02 -30.33 7.57
C GLU A 792 -55.17 -29.94 6.62
N GLN A 793 -55.76 -28.76 6.79
CA GLN A 793 -56.78 -28.23 5.88
C GLN A 793 -56.26 -28.02 4.45
N LEU A 794 -54.95 -27.74 4.29
CA LEU A 794 -54.30 -27.66 2.99
C LEU A 794 -53.92 -29.03 2.41
N GLY A 795 -54.30 -30.13 3.07
CA GLY A 795 -54.09 -31.50 2.59
C GLY A 795 -52.74 -32.10 2.96
N TYR A 796 -52.15 -31.65 4.07
CA TYR A 796 -50.92 -32.19 4.62
C TYR A 796 -51.20 -33.18 5.75
N VAL A 797 -50.25 -34.08 5.99
CA VAL A 797 -50.13 -34.81 7.25
C VAL A 797 -48.95 -34.22 8.00
N VAL A 798 -49.20 -33.77 9.23
CA VAL A 798 -48.19 -33.14 10.07
C VAL A 798 -47.72 -34.16 11.11
N GLU A 799 -46.41 -34.37 11.18
CA GLU A 799 -45.77 -35.28 12.12
C GLU A 799 -44.72 -34.51 12.92
N ARG A 800 -44.64 -34.78 14.21
CA ARG A 800 -43.61 -34.18 15.08
C ARG A 800 -42.28 -34.92 14.86
N ILE A 801 -41.19 -34.17 14.68
CA ILE A 801 -39.83 -34.71 14.53
C ILE A 801 -39.19 -34.82 15.92
N HIS A 802 -39.01 -33.68 16.58
CA HIS A 802 -38.37 -33.54 17.89
C HIS A 802 -38.79 -32.21 18.52
N ASP A 803 -39.05 -32.14 19.83
CA ASP A 803 -39.37 -30.89 20.53
C ASP A 803 -40.42 -30.01 19.81
N CYS A 804 -40.01 -28.87 19.27
CA CYS A 804 -40.85 -27.90 18.55
C CYS A 804 -40.82 -28.06 17.02
N ASP A 805 -40.05 -29.00 16.48
CA ASP A 805 -39.90 -29.27 15.05
C ASP A 805 -40.96 -30.23 14.53
N TYR A 806 -41.59 -29.85 13.41
CA TYR A 806 -42.58 -30.64 12.70
C TYR A 806 -42.22 -30.80 11.23
N ILE A 807 -42.65 -31.91 10.64
CA ILE A 807 -42.67 -32.13 9.20
C ILE A 807 -44.11 -32.21 8.72
N ALA A 808 -44.46 -31.39 7.74
CA ALA A 808 -45.71 -31.51 7.01
C ALA A 808 -45.45 -32.11 5.62
N ILE A 809 -46.06 -33.26 5.36
CA ILE A 809 -45.95 -33.99 4.10
C ILE A 809 -47.30 -33.93 3.36
N PRO A 810 -47.35 -33.52 2.08
CA PRO A 810 -48.59 -33.55 1.30
C PRO A 810 -49.16 -34.97 1.22
N GLN A 811 -50.46 -35.16 1.42
CA GLN A 811 -51.11 -36.48 1.39
C GLN A 811 -50.92 -37.23 0.04
N VAL A 812 -50.73 -36.50 -1.05
CA VAL A 812 -50.43 -37.06 -2.38
C VAL A 812 -49.04 -37.72 -2.44
N ILE A 813 -48.10 -37.29 -1.60
CA ILE A 813 -46.76 -37.88 -1.46
C ILE A 813 -46.81 -39.08 -0.50
N LYS A 814 -47.57 -38.99 0.59
CA LYS A 814 -47.70 -40.07 1.59
C LYS A 814 -48.42 -41.33 1.06
N SER A 815 -49.26 -41.20 0.04
CA SER A 815 -49.87 -42.36 -0.65
C SER A 815 -48.94 -43.08 -1.63
N LYS A 816 -47.74 -42.54 -1.89
CA LYS A 816 -46.69 -43.12 -2.75
C LYS A 816 -45.43 -43.57 -1.99
N LEU A 817 -45.33 -43.23 -0.71
CA LEU A 817 -44.35 -43.73 0.26
C LEU A 817 -44.95 -44.93 0.98
#